data_AF-A0A261UKH9-F1
#
_entry.id   AF-A0A261UKH9-F1
#
_cell.length_a   1.000
_cell.length_b   1.000
_cell.length_c   1.000
_cell.angle_alpha   90.00
_cell.angle_beta   90.00
_cell.angle_gamma   90.00
#
_symmetry.space_group_name_H-M   'P 1'
#
loop_
_entity.id
_entity.type
_entity.pdbx_description
1 polymer ?
#
loop_
_entity_poly.entity_id
_entity_poly.type
_entity_poly.pdbx_seq_one_letter_code
_entity_poly.pdbx_strand_id
1 'polypeptide(L)'
;MLDGRERDGVFQTEEAVHFIEATTSRTQDKARKDSKKLHQAVVQQIKETPLKGARGWFVTAEEPTADQRKEVERTGKGQVVAVSFAQFQQSVIDVGAYLSARMNHVFGSVLDPETKQPNPATDYVPITLESRLGADKWTVRQICTALQRGERLVLTGQFGAGKSMTLRQVFRDLREDYLSGRTALFPVYVNLREHTGQIDAVEVLERHARKIGFDSPASLVRAWRAKFCILLLDGFDELTALGVQRATFGRLRTIRKRALEAVRQIVRETPPGVGVIVAGRDHFFADEAEAEDTLGLTGRITHLTTCEFTEEQVVQFLRRQPDNNLHRFPPWLPTKPLFVSYLASTGLISAIADGEKFPDAAAGWDYLVDQICDREARIDSRYLDGPTIRKILGRLATYARASDDGLGPLRPEHLKRAYYEVCGFEPDDQAWLILQRLPGLVIYEVEEDSRKFIDGEMVAVYRSSDLVDFVHDPMGALANADFTDAFSQCGTSIGHQAVAIAARKLQYDLTTPKLHSLLSSVANSSGLNALRADLLLLAIHLKLEIPFPTAIEGVFFQPDTLEIDEDLPDIHGVTFIDCYFEEIQLGESESKVMPTFRGCVVQRLLGRQSADGLPPERFIQTEINRFEVVATTNASIRAAAALTPGEKVLLTVLRKLFVQSLGGRTEPALYRGLDTAEKQYVAPIIKILQQHELVTLMNRGDGTVWIPVRRKLDYIRKLLANPSSSDLLLGEARGLSA
;
A
#
# COMPACT_ATOMS: atom_id res chain seq x y z
N MET A 1 10.84 -25.70 -51.52
CA MET A 1 11.93 -26.07 -52.44
C MET A 1 11.96 -25.07 -53.58
N LEU A 2 13.14 -24.60 -53.97
CA LEU A 2 13.34 -23.72 -55.14
C LEU A 2 14.41 -24.39 -56.02
N ASP A 3 14.13 -24.57 -57.31
CA ASP A 3 14.99 -25.31 -58.27
C ASP A 3 15.38 -26.73 -57.83
N GLY A 4 14.45 -27.46 -57.19
CA GLY A 4 14.70 -28.83 -56.73
C GLY A 4 15.67 -28.94 -55.54
N ARG A 5 16.04 -27.81 -54.91
CA ARG A 5 16.83 -27.78 -53.67
C ARG A 5 16.01 -27.21 -52.52
N GLU A 6 16.16 -27.83 -51.35
CA GLU A 6 15.61 -27.29 -50.10
C GLU A 6 16.30 -25.97 -49.77
N ARG A 7 15.60 -25.02 -49.16
CA ARG A 7 16.11 -23.71 -48.76
C ARG A 7 15.52 -23.38 -47.40
N ASP A 8 16.32 -22.81 -46.52
CA ASP A 8 15.85 -22.46 -45.17
C ASP A 8 14.89 -21.26 -45.22
N GLY A 9 15.10 -20.32 -46.16
CA GLY A 9 14.15 -19.23 -46.38
C GLY A 9 14.34 -18.47 -47.69
N VAL A 10 13.23 -17.97 -48.24
CA VAL A 10 13.20 -17.04 -49.37
C VAL A 10 12.17 -15.96 -49.07
N PHE A 11 12.61 -14.70 -49.02
CA PHE A 11 11.77 -13.56 -48.68
C PHE A 11 11.81 -12.54 -49.81
N GLN A 12 10.65 -12.09 -50.25
CA GLN A 12 10.54 -11.12 -51.32
C GLN A 12 9.98 -9.81 -50.75
N THR A 13 10.75 -8.73 -50.86
CA THR A 13 10.29 -7.35 -50.59
C THR A 13 9.86 -6.71 -51.90
N GLU A 14 9.44 -5.44 -51.88
CA GLU A 14 9.11 -4.71 -53.11
C GLU A 14 10.35 -4.55 -54.01
N GLU A 15 11.49 -4.24 -53.41
CA GLU A 15 12.74 -3.90 -54.10
C GLU A 15 13.70 -5.09 -54.30
N ALA A 16 13.63 -6.13 -53.47
CA ALA A 16 14.62 -7.20 -53.48
C ALA A 16 14.08 -8.60 -53.12
N VAL A 17 14.86 -9.63 -53.44
CA VAL A 17 14.66 -11.03 -53.04
C VAL A 17 15.83 -11.47 -52.16
N HIS A 18 15.53 -11.99 -50.98
CA HIS A 18 16.49 -12.44 -49.98
C HIS A 18 16.45 -13.96 -49.85
N PHE A 19 17.60 -14.61 -50.04
CA PHE A 19 17.77 -16.05 -49.85
C PHE A 19 18.53 -16.31 -48.54
N ILE A 20 18.06 -17.25 -47.73
CA ILE A 20 18.62 -17.52 -46.40
C ILE A 20 19.02 -18.99 -46.30
N GLU A 21 20.23 -19.22 -45.77
CA GLU A 21 20.65 -20.51 -45.22
C GLU A 21 21.17 -20.28 -43.80
N ALA A 22 20.67 -21.03 -42.83
CA ALA A 22 21.00 -20.92 -41.42
C ALA A 22 21.77 -22.16 -40.96
N THR A 23 22.80 -21.97 -40.13
CA THR A 23 23.63 -23.09 -39.64
C THR A 23 24.14 -22.88 -38.22
N THR A 24 24.20 -23.97 -37.45
CA THR A 24 24.93 -24.05 -36.18
C THR A 24 26.35 -24.60 -36.36
N SER A 25 26.67 -25.15 -37.55
CA SER A 25 28.00 -25.67 -37.86
C SER A 25 29.02 -24.56 -38.00
N ARG A 26 30.16 -24.72 -37.31
CA ARG A 26 31.32 -23.81 -37.38
C ARG A 26 32.31 -24.19 -38.51
N THR A 27 31.96 -25.16 -39.35
CA THR A 27 32.88 -25.70 -40.36
C THR A 27 32.95 -24.85 -41.63
N GLN A 28 34.15 -24.82 -42.23
CA GLN A 28 34.41 -24.14 -43.50
C GLN A 28 33.66 -24.80 -44.67
N ASP A 29 33.57 -26.13 -44.69
CA ASP A 29 32.91 -26.87 -45.77
C ASP A 29 31.42 -26.55 -45.89
N LYS A 30 30.74 -26.37 -44.75
CA LYS A 30 29.33 -25.99 -44.72
C LYS A 30 29.14 -24.59 -45.30
N ALA A 31 29.96 -23.63 -44.89
CA ALA A 31 29.95 -22.26 -45.44
C ALA A 31 30.18 -22.25 -46.96
N ARG A 32 31.15 -23.03 -47.47
CA ARG A 32 31.42 -23.15 -48.91
C ARG A 32 30.22 -23.70 -49.69
N LYS A 33 29.61 -24.78 -49.19
CA LYS A 33 28.46 -25.43 -49.85
C LYS A 33 27.25 -24.51 -49.87
N ASP A 34 26.88 -23.95 -48.73
CA ASP A 34 25.68 -23.13 -48.58
C ASP A 34 25.83 -21.78 -49.29
N SER A 35 27.01 -21.15 -49.23
CA SER A 35 27.29 -19.92 -49.99
C SER A 35 27.22 -20.13 -51.51
N LYS A 36 27.78 -21.23 -52.03
CA LYS A 36 27.67 -21.56 -53.46
C LYS A 36 26.20 -21.75 -53.87
N LYS A 37 25.43 -22.43 -53.01
CA LYS A 37 24.01 -22.66 -53.18
C LYS A 37 23.25 -21.32 -53.20
N LEU A 38 23.51 -20.41 -52.26
CA LEU A 38 22.91 -19.08 -52.17
C LEU A 38 23.25 -18.21 -53.39
N HIS A 39 24.53 -18.13 -53.76
CA HIS A 39 24.99 -17.35 -54.89
C HIS A 39 24.33 -17.81 -56.21
N GLN A 40 24.18 -19.11 -56.42
CA GLN A 40 23.47 -19.64 -57.59
C GLN A 40 22.02 -19.15 -57.66
N ALA A 41 21.30 -19.13 -56.53
CA ALA A 41 19.93 -18.63 -56.48
C ALA A 41 19.85 -17.12 -56.75
N VAL A 42 20.76 -16.35 -56.17
CA VAL A 42 20.85 -14.90 -56.42
C VAL A 42 21.08 -14.61 -57.90
N VAL A 43 22.02 -15.28 -58.54
CA VAL A 43 22.32 -15.11 -59.97
C VAL A 43 21.13 -15.51 -60.85
N GLN A 44 20.44 -16.59 -60.50
CA GLN A 44 19.25 -17.04 -61.23
C GLN A 44 18.12 -16.02 -61.12
N GLN A 45 17.85 -15.52 -59.91
CA GLN A 45 16.81 -14.51 -59.67
C GLN A 45 17.07 -13.21 -60.42
N ILE A 46 18.33 -12.76 -60.47
CA ILE A 46 18.71 -11.54 -61.21
C ILE A 46 18.48 -11.71 -62.71
N LYS A 47 18.65 -12.92 -63.25
CA LYS A 47 18.34 -13.20 -64.67
C LYS A 47 16.84 -13.18 -64.94
N GLU A 48 16.04 -13.75 -64.04
CA GLU A 48 14.59 -13.85 -64.18
C GLU A 48 13.89 -12.52 -63.93
N THR A 49 14.40 -11.70 -63.01
CA THR A 49 13.81 -10.40 -62.66
C THR A 49 14.90 -9.34 -62.50
N PRO A 50 15.46 -8.79 -63.59
CA PRO A 50 16.62 -7.89 -63.54
C PRO A 50 16.37 -6.58 -62.78
N LEU A 51 15.11 -6.12 -62.74
CA LEU A 51 14.70 -4.89 -62.07
C LEU A 51 14.59 -5.05 -60.54
N LYS A 52 14.61 -6.29 -60.03
CA LYS A 52 14.45 -6.59 -58.61
C LYS A 52 15.77 -7.13 -58.07
N GLY A 53 16.33 -6.45 -57.05
CA GLY A 53 17.61 -6.85 -56.46
C GLY A 53 17.54 -8.26 -55.87
N ALA A 54 18.68 -8.93 -55.69
CA ALA A 54 18.73 -10.20 -54.97
C ALA A 54 19.97 -10.30 -54.08
N ARG A 55 19.81 -10.88 -52.88
CA ARG A 55 20.89 -11.00 -51.88
C ARG A 55 20.81 -12.33 -51.13
N GLY A 56 21.96 -12.93 -50.88
CA GLY A 56 22.09 -14.14 -50.05
C GLY A 56 22.54 -13.82 -48.63
N TRP A 57 21.97 -14.53 -47.65
CA TRP A 57 22.31 -14.43 -46.23
C TRP A 57 22.74 -15.80 -45.72
N PHE A 58 24.00 -15.91 -45.33
CA PHE A 58 24.54 -17.06 -44.61
C PHE A 58 24.53 -16.72 -43.13
N VAL A 59 23.56 -17.27 -42.40
CA VAL A 59 23.28 -16.92 -41.00
C VAL A 59 23.85 -17.99 -40.08
N THR A 60 24.77 -17.61 -39.19
CA THR A 60 25.34 -18.51 -38.17
C THR A 60 24.69 -18.26 -36.81
N ALA A 61 24.60 -19.28 -35.96
CA ALA A 61 24.05 -19.13 -34.60
C ALA A 61 24.81 -18.10 -33.76
N GLU A 62 26.14 -18.13 -33.83
CA GLU A 62 27.05 -17.17 -33.20
C GLU A 62 27.80 -16.35 -34.26
N GLU A 63 28.78 -15.55 -33.86
CA GLU A 63 29.65 -14.85 -34.80
C GLU A 63 30.36 -15.81 -35.77
N PRO A 64 30.23 -15.59 -37.11
CA PRO A 64 30.87 -16.43 -38.10
C PRO A 64 32.39 -16.33 -37.95
N THR A 65 33.05 -17.50 -37.96
CA THR A 65 34.50 -17.60 -37.84
C THR A 65 35.22 -16.91 -39.01
N ALA A 66 36.50 -16.55 -38.81
CA ALA A 66 37.30 -15.91 -39.86
C ALA A 66 37.36 -16.75 -41.16
N ASP A 67 37.45 -18.07 -41.03
CA ASP A 67 37.50 -18.98 -42.18
C ASP A 67 36.15 -19.08 -42.91
N GLN A 68 35.04 -19.08 -42.17
CA GLN A 68 33.71 -19.02 -42.77
C GLN A 68 33.49 -17.70 -43.52
N ARG A 69 33.90 -16.56 -42.94
CA ARG A 69 33.79 -15.24 -43.60
C ARG A 69 34.59 -15.21 -44.91
N LYS A 70 35.86 -15.63 -44.87
CA LYS A 70 36.71 -15.71 -46.07
C LYS A 70 36.09 -16.59 -47.15
N GLU A 71 35.49 -17.72 -46.78
CA GLU A 71 34.87 -18.59 -47.77
C GLU A 71 33.59 -18.04 -48.36
N VAL A 72 32.73 -17.44 -47.54
CA VAL A 72 31.52 -16.79 -48.03
C VAL A 72 31.88 -15.64 -48.96
N GLU A 73 32.92 -14.85 -48.66
CA GLU A 73 33.41 -13.80 -49.54
C GLU A 73 33.90 -14.37 -50.88
N ARG A 74 34.72 -15.43 -50.84
CA ARG A 74 35.27 -16.09 -52.04
C ARG A 74 34.19 -16.71 -52.92
N THR A 75 33.25 -17.44 -52.34
CA THR A 75 32.22 -18.19 -53.10
C THR A 75 30.97 -17.40 -53.40
N GLY A 76 30.61 -16.46 -52.52
CA GLY A 76 29.45 -15.59 -52.62
C GLY A 76 29.67 -14.35 -53.48
N LYS A 77 30.94 -14.03 -53.82
CA LYS A 77 31.34 -12.93 -54.72
C LYS A 77 30.67 -11.59 -54.38
N GLY A 78 30.58 -11.28 -53.08
CA GLY A 78 29.96 -10.04 -52.57
C GLY A 78 28.43 -10.00 -52.61
N GLN A 79 27.76 -10.99 -53.19
CA GLN A 79 26.29 -11.09 -53.23
C GLN A 79 25.70 -11.90 -52.07
N VAL A 80 26.55 -12.64 -51.36
CA VAL A 80 26.20 -13.38 -50.14
C VAL A 80 26.95 -12.78 -48.96
N VAL A 81 26.26 -12.54 -47.86
CA VAL A 81 26.84 -11.98 -46.63
C VAL A 81 26.77 -13.02 -45.52
N ALA A 82 27.89 -13.21 -44.81
CA ALA A 82 27.94 -14.00 -43.59
C ALA A 82 27.63 -13.11 -42.40
N VAL A 83 26.61 -13.45 -41.63
CA VAL A 83 26.18 -12.71 -40.42
C VAL A 83 25.84 -13.68 -39.29
N SER A 84 26.03 -13.25 -38.05
CA SER A 84 25.44 -13.95 -36.91
C SER A 84 23.92 -13.76 -36.87
N PHE A 85 23.22 -14.60 -36.12
CA PHE A 85 21.79 -14.44 -35.90
C PHE A 85 21.46 -13.08 -35.27
N ALA A 86 22.30 -12.61 -34.32
CA ALA A 86 22.16 -11.29 -33.71
C ALA A 86 22.31 -10.15 -34.73
N GLN A 87 23.30 -10.23 -35.63
CA GLN A 87 23.48 -9.25 -36.72
C GLN A 87 22.32 -9.29 -37.72
N PHE A 88 21.81 -10.48 -38.02
CA PHE A 88 20.63 -10.64 -38.87
C PHE A 88 19.39 -10.00 -38.22
N GLN A 89 19.19 -10.21 -36.92
CA GLN A 89 18.11 -9.57 -36.15
C GLN A 89 18.24 -8.04 -36.12
N GLN A 90 19.46 -7.51 -36.00
CA GLN A 90 19.73 -6.06 -36.09
C GLN A 90 19.29 -5.43 -37.42
N SER A 91 19.27 -6.22 -38.51
CA SER A 91 18.74 -5.73 -39.79
C SER A 91 17.21 -5.55 -39.80
N VAL A 92 16.50 -6.19 -38.86
CA VAL A 92 15.05 -6.07 -38.68
C VAL A 92 14.71 -4.95 -37.70
N ILE A 93 15.45 -4.85 -36.60
CA ILE A 93 15.26 -3.83 -35.56
C ILE A 93 16.56 -3.54 -34.82
N ASP A 94 16.83 -2.27 -34.54
CA ASP A 94 17.87 -1.90 -33.58
C ASP A 94 17.36 -2.07 -32.14
N VAL A 95 17.55 -3.28 -31.60
CA VAL A 95 17.16 -3.63 -30.23
C VAL A 95 17.94 -2.80 -29.21
N GLY A 96 19.20 -2.46 -29.49
CA GLY A 96 20.04 -1.67 -28.57
C GLY A 96 19.48 -0.27 -28.39
N ALA A 97 19.14 0.40 -29.49
CA ALA A 97 18.49 1.70 -29.48
C ALA A 97 17.11 1.65 -28.80
N TYR A 98 16.30 0.63 -29.08
CA TYR A 98 15.00 0.46 -28.41
C TYR A 98 15.14 0.31 -26.90
N LEU A 99 16.02 -0.59 -26.43
CA LEU A 99 16.21 -0.83 -24.99
C LEU A 99 16.77 0.41 -24.28
N SER A 100 17.65 1.17 -24.93
CA SER A 100 18.16 2.43 -24.41
C SER A 100 17.06 3.49 -24.29
N ALA A 101 16.31 3.72 -25.37
CA ALA A 101 15.17 4.64 -25.40
C ALA A 101 14.14 4.27 -24.33
N ARG A 102 13.81 2.99 -24.19
CA ARG A 102 12.85 2.51 -23.19
C ARG A 102 13.34 2.70 -21.76
N MET A 103 14.63 2.52 -21.47
CA MET A 103 15.19 2.76 -20.13
C MET A 103 15.13 4.22 -19.68
N ASN A 104 15.07 5.14 -20.65
CA ASN A 104 14.94 6.58 -20.40
C ASN A 104 13.48 7.06 -20.31
N HIS A 105 12.51 6.16 -20.46
CA HIS A 105 11.07 6.45 -20.33
C HIS A 105 10.48 5.82 -19.06
N VAL A 106 9.37 6.39 -18.58
CA VAL A 106 8.72 5.98 -17.32
C VAL A 106 8.19 4.54 -17.41
N PHE A 107 8.28 3.75 -16.33
CA PHE A 107 7.70 2.41 -16.22
C PHE A 107 6.40 2.46 -15.40
N GLY A 108 5.25 2.45 -16.06
CA GLY A 108 3.95 2.58 -15.40
C GLY A 108 3.90 3.82 -14.51
N SER A 109 3.58 3.64 -13.22
CA SER A 109 3.54 4.72 -12.22
C SER A 109 4.87 4.99 -11.50
N VAL A 110 5.98 4.36 -11.92
CA VAL A 110 7.28 4.44 -11.22
C VAL A 110 8.03 5.72 -11.61
N LEU A 111 8.18 6.65 -10.66
CA LEU A 111 9.00 7.87 -10.78
C LEU A 111 9.95 7.98 -9.60
N ASP A 112 11.11 8.60 -9.83
CA ASP A 112 11.97 9.02 -8.73
C ASP A 112 11.29 10.12 -7.91
N PRO A 113 11.20 10.00 -6.59
CA PRO A 113 10.46 10.97 -5.80
C PRO A 113 11.07 12.34 -5.65
N GLU A 114 12.40 12.39 -5.55
CA GLU A 114 13.11 13.64 -5.28
C GLU A 114 13.37 14.35 -6.61
N THR A 115 13.85 13.61 -7.61
CA THR A 115 14.30 14.16 -8.88
C THR A 115 13.23 14.13 -9.96
N LYS A 116 12.13 13.39 -9.74
CA LYS A 116 11.04 13.18 -10.71
C LYS A 116 11.50 12.53 -12.02
N GLN A 117 12.68 11.91 -12.02
CA GLN A 117 13.22 11.24 -13.18
C GLN A 117 12.58 9.85 -13.41
N PRO A 118 12.58 9.34 -14.66
CA PRO A 118 11.97 8.05 -15.01
C PRO A 118 12.64 6.83 -14.36
N ASN A 119 13.88 7.01 -13.87
CA ASN A 119 14.72 5.92 -13.39
C ASN A 119 15.12 6.15 -11.93
N PRO A 120 14.23 5.87 -10.96
CA PRO A 120 14.57 5.95 -9.56
C PRO A 120 15.80 5.11 -9.23
N ALA A 121 16.71 5.68 -8.45
CA ALA A 121 17.85 4.97 -7.86
C ALA A 121 17.40 3.88 -6.84
N THR A 122 16.11 3.82 -6.53
CA THR A 122 15.54 2.87 -5.57
C THR A 122 15.67 1.43 -6.07
N ASP A 123 16.36 0.62 -5.27
CA ASP A 123 16.53 -0.81 -5.48
C ASP A 123 15.19 -1.55 -5.42
N TYR A 124 15.02 -2.53 -6.30
CA TYR A 124 13.85 -3.39 -6.31
C TYR A 124 13.87 -4.33 -5.10
N VAL A 125 12.76 -4.39 -4.37
CA VAL A 125 12.55 -5.41 -3.34
C VAL A 125 11.70 -6.53 -3.91
N PRO A 126 12.15 -7.80 -3.81
CA PRO A 126 11.36 -8.94 -4.22
C PRO A 126 10.05 -9.02 -3.44
N ILE A 127 8.94 -8.80 -4.13
CA ILE A 127 7.59 -9.08 -3.62
C ILE A 127 7.29 -10.54 -3.88
N THR A 128 6.67 -11.22 -2.91
CA THR A 128 6.15 -12.57 -3.12
C THR A 128 4.93 -12.50 -4.05
N LEU A 129 4.94 -13.32 -5.09
CA LEU A 129 3.81 -13.46 -5.99
C LEU A 129 3.18 -14.82 -5.75
N GLU A 130 1.87 -14.91 -5.68
CA GLU A 130 1.17 -16.18 -5.51
C GLU A 130 0.30 -16.46 -6.73
N SER A 131 0.22 -17.75 -7.10
CA SER A 131 -0.75 -18.17 -8.10
C SER A 131 -2.12 -18.34 -7.45
N ARG A 132 -3.19 -17.88 -8.11
CA ARG A 132 -4.54 -18.07 -7.56
C ARG A 132 -5.00 -19.53 -7.51
N LEU A 133 -4.38 -20.41 -8.30
CA LEU A 133 -4.72 -21.82 -8.41
C LEU A 133 -3.86 -22.74 -7.50
N GLY A 134 -2.89 -22.19 -6.76
CA GLY A 134 -2.05 -22.99 -5.86
C GLY A 134 -1.20 -22.14 -4.92
N ALA A 135 -0.80 -22.71 -3.78
CA ALA A 135 0.05 -22.05 -2.77
C ALA A 135 1.51 -21.84 -3.24
N ASP A 136 1.79 -22.01 -4.53
CA ASP A 136 3.13 -21.89 -5.08
C ASP A 136 3.53 -20.41 -5.17
N LYS A 137 4.62 -20.09 -4.50
CA LYS A 137 5.25 -18.77 -4.54
C LYS A 137 6.06 -18.61 -5.83
N TRP A 138 5.78 -17.56 -6.57
CA TRP A 138 6.45 -17.16 -7.79
C TRP A 138 7.48 -16.06 -7.54
N THR A 139 8.62 -16.20 -8.19
CA THR A 139 9.71 -15.22 -8.21
C THR A 139 9.74 -14.52 -9.57
N VAL A 140 10.36 -13.33 -9.61
CA VAL A 140 10.59 -12.59 -10.87
C VAL A 140 11.30 -13.46 -11.91
N ARG A 141 12.29 -14.26 -11.49
CA ARG A 141 13.03 -15.14 -12.40
C ARG A 141 12.16 -16.25 -13.01
N GLN A 142 11.20 -16.78 -12.25
CA GLN A 142 10.22 -17.74 -12.77
C GLN A 142 9.30 -17.08 -13.81
N ILE A 143 8.87 -15.83 -13.58
CA ILE A 143 8.12 -15.06 -14.59
C ILE A 143 8.94 -14.89 -15.87
N CYS A 144 10.20 -14.45 -15.78
CA CYS A 144 11.08 -14.30 -16.94
C CYS A 144 11.22 -15.61 -17.73
N THR A 145 11.38 -16.73 -17.02
CA THR A 145 11.49 -18.06 -17.65
C THR A 145 10.19 -18.48 -18.33
N ALA A 146 9.03 -18.25 -17.71
CA ALA A 146 7.72 -18.53 -18.29
C ALA A 146 7.48 -17.69 -19.55
N LEU A 147 7.80 -16.39 -19.51
CA LEU A 147 7.68 -15.49 -20.65
C LEU A 147 8.60 -15.88 -21.82
N GLN A 148 9.83 -16.28 -21.55
CA GLN A 148 10.76 -16.76 -22.58
C GLN A 148 10.28 -18.06 -23.25
N ARG A 149 9.46 -18.87 -22.56
CA ARG A 149 8.81 -20.08 -23.12
C ARG A 149 7.56 -19.77 -23.93
N GLY A 150 7.13 -18.51 -23.98
CA GLY A 150 5.92 -18.11 -24.68
C GLY A 150 4.63 -18.24 -23.84
N GLU A 151 4.75 -18.37 -22.51
CA GLU A 151 3.58 -18.46 -21.62
C GLU A 151 2.86 -17.10 -21.50
N ARG A 152 1.56 -17.17 -21.15
CA ARG A 152 0.70 -16.01 -20.98
C ARG A 152 0.36 -15.84 -19.49
N LEU A 153 0.63 -14.66 -18.96
CA LEU A 153 0.45 -14.35 -17.54
C LEU A 153 -0.45 -13.14 -17.33
N VAL A 154 -1.22 -13.15 -16.25
CA VAL A 154 -1.95 -11.99 -15.75
C VAL A 154 -1.41 -11.66 -14.37
N LEU A 155 -1.01 -10.42 -14.15
CA LEU A 155 -0.53 -9.94 -12.86
C LEU A 155 -1.54 -8.94 -12.29
N THR A 156 -2.27 -9.35 -11.26
CA THR A 156 -3.19 -8.49 -10.53
C THR A 156 -2.63 -8.12 -9.17
N GLY A 157 -3.18 -7.07 -8.58
CA GLY A 157 -2.72 -6.58 -7.29
C GLY A 157 -3.42 -5.30 -6.89
N GLN A 158 -3.48 -5.03 -5.60
CA GLN A 158 -4.02 -3.78 -5.07
C GLN A 158 -3.23 -2.54 -5.57
N PHE A 159 -3.83 -1.36 -5.45
CA PHE A 159 -3.19 -0.10 -5.83
C PHE A 159 -1.93 0.11 -5.01
N GLY A 160 -0.78 0.36 -5.63
CA GLY A 160 0.51 0.51 -4.94
C GLY A 160 1.19 -0.78 -4.48
N ALA A 161 0.63 -1.96 -4.76
CA ALA A 161 1.23 -3.26 -4.43
C ALA A 161 2.51 -3.61 -5.22
N GLY A 162 3.11 -2.65 -5.92
CA GLY A 162 4.40 -2.83 -6.61
C GLY A 162 4.33 -3.50 -8.00
N LYS A 163 3.15 -3.64 -8.62
CA LYS A 163 3.00 -4.25 -9.98
C LYS A 163 3.95 -3.67 -11.03
N SER A 164 3.94 -2.35 -11.24
CA SER A 164 4.83 -1.68 -12.20
C SER A 164 6.31 -1.80 -11.80
N MET A 165 6.62 -1.87 -10.48
CA MET A 165 7.98 -2.13 -9.99
C MET A 165 8.43 -3.56 -10.32
N THR A 166 7.56 -4.55 -10.14
CA THR A 166 7.81 -5.94 -10.52
C THR A 166 7.99 -6.08 -12.03
N LEU A 167 7.13 -5.49 -12.85
CA LEU A 167 7.29 -5.51 -14.30
C LEU A 167 8.55 -4.76 -14.77
N ARG A 168 8.93 -3.66 -14.11
CA ARG A 168 10.22 -2.98 -14.36
C ARG A 168 11.39 -3.93 -14.09
N GLN A 169 11.33 -4.71 -13.02
CA GLN A 169 12.37 -5.69 -12.74
C GLN A 169 12.37 -6.83 -13.76
N VAL A 170 11.20 -7.37 -14.13
CA VAL A 170 11.08 -8.36 -15.22
C VAL A 170 11.70 -7.83 -16.51
N PHE A 171 11.44 -6.57 -16.87
CA PHE A 171 12.05 -5.93 -18.03
C PHE A 171 13.58 -5.87 -17.93
N ARG A 172 14.13 -5.49 -16.77
CA ARG A 172 15.58 -5.40 -16.55
C ARG A 172 16.25 -6.77 -16.66
N ASP A 173 15.68 -7.80 -16.05
CA ASP A 173 16.20 -9.17 -16.08
C ASP A 173 16.16 -9.75 -17.50
N LEU A 174 15.06 -9.55 -18.24
CA LEU A 174 14.93 -9.98 -19.63
C LEU A 174 15.89 -9.22 -20.56
N ARG A 175 16.12 -7.92 -20.32
CA ARG A 175 17.13 -7.14 -21.03
C ARG A 175 18.53 -7.69 -20.80
N GLU A 176 18.87 -8.05 -19.57
CA GLU A 176 20.17 -8.65 -19.26
C GLU A 176 20.34 -10.00 -19.94
N ASP A 177 19.29 -10.84 -19.95
CA ASP A 177 19.29 -12.12 -20.67
C ASP A 177 19.55 -11.93 -22.17
N TYR A 178 18.96 -10.90 -22.78
CA TYR A 178 19.22 -10.57 -24.19
C TYR A 178 20.66 -10.07 -24.41
N LEU A 179 21.12 -9.11 -23.61
CA LEU A 179 22.47 -8.52 -23.75
C LEU A 179 23.60 -9.51 -23.48
N SER A 180 23.36 -10.51 -22.61
CA SER A 180 24.29 -11.60 -22.33
C SER A 180 24.22 -12.74 -23.36
N GLY A 181 23.32 -12.66 -24.34
CA GLY A 181 23.14 -13.68 -25.37
C GLY A 181 22.47 -14.98 -24.87
N ARG A 182 21.86 -14.98 -23.67
CA ARG A 182 21.11 -16.13 -23.14
C ARG A 182 19.82 -16.39 -23.92
N THR A 183 19.26 -15.35 -24.52
CA THR A 183 18.07 -15.42 -25.39
C THR A 183 18.21 -14.41 -26.53
N ALA A 184 17.57 -14.68 -27.66
CA ALA A 184 17.41 -13.71 -28.73
C ALA A 184 16.11 -12.89 -28.63
N LEU A 185 15.30 -13.14 -27.61
CA LEU A 185 14.05 -12.42 -27.35
C LEU A 185 14.33 -11.18 -26.49
N PHE A 186 13.85 -10.01 -26.90
CA PHE A 186 13.98 -8.78 -26.12
C PHE A 186 12.63 -8.32 -25.54
N PRO A 187 12.61 -7.71 -24.34
CA PRO A 187 11.36 -7.26 -23.74
C PRO A 187 10.86 -5.95 -24.38
N VAL A 188 9.55 -5.88 -24.62
CA VAL A 188 8.82 -4.68 -25.06
C VAL A 188 7.81 -4.32 -23.98
N TYR A 189 8.05 -3.22 -23.27
CA TYR A 189 7.18 -2.74 -22.19
C TYR A 189 6.33 -1.57 -22.67
N VAL A 190 5.01 -1.73 -22.64
CA VAL A 190 4.03 -0.72 -23.05
C VAL A 190 3.26 -0.21 -21.82
N ASN A 191 3.26 1.11 -21.61
CA ASN A 191 2.45 1.78 -20.59
C ASN A 191 1.02 1.97 -21.12
N LEU A 192 0.06 1.12 -20.78
CA LEU A 192 -1.27 1.12 -21.41
C LEU A 192 -2.03 2.45 -21.25
N ARG A 193 -1.87 3.15 -20.12
CA ARG A 193 -2.44 4.50 -19.88
C ARG A 193 -2.11 5.54 -20.96
N GLU A 194 -1.02 5.33 -21.70
CA GLU A 194 -0.57 6.23 -22.77
C GLU A 194 -1.30 5.98 -24.10
N HIS A 195 -2.18 4.97 -24.14
CA HIS A 195 -2.83 4.40 -25.33
C HIS A 195 -4.37 4.42 -25.25
N THR A 196 -4.94 5.27 -24.40
CA THR A 196 -6.40 5.44 -24.28
C THR A 196 -7.03 5.80 -25.63
N GLY A 197 -8.13 5.13 -25.96
CA GLY A 197 -8.89 5.35 -27.20
C GLY A 197 -8.31 4.69 -28.45
N GLN A 198 -7.17 4.00 -28.37
CA GLN A 198 -6.67 3.18 -29.47
C GLN A 198 -7.40 1.84 -29.55
N ILE A 199 -7.45 1.28 -30.75
CA ILE A 199 -8.09 -0.01 -31.03
C ILE A 199 -7.12 -0.94 -31.74
N ASP A 200 -6.29 -0.41 -32.66
CA ASP A 200 -5.40 -1.17 -33.51
C ASP A 200 -4.05 -1.48 -32.83
N ALA A 201 -3.61 -2.73 -32.92
CA ALA A 201 -2.38 -3.21 -32.29
C ALA A 201 -1.09 -2.59 -32.86
N VAL A 202 -1.06 -2.34 -34.18
CA VAL A 202 0.07 -1.70 -34.86
C VAL A 202 0.19 -0.26 -34.41
N GLU A 203 -0.93 0.46 -34.31
CA GLU A 203 -0.97 1.85 -33.85
C GLU A 203 -0.47 1.99 -32.41
N VAL A 204 -0.79 1.02 -31.53
CA VAL A 204 -0.30 1.02 -30.14
C VAL A 204 1.23 0.87 -30.12
N LEU A 205 1.78 -0.10 -30.84
CA LEU A 205 3.23 -0.33 -30.88
C LEU A 205 3.98 0.85 -31.53
N GLU A 206 3.46 1.42 -32.62
CA GLU A 206 4.08 2.58 -33.25
C GLU A 206 4.02 3.82 -32.38
N ARG A 207 2.88 4.09 -31.75
CA ARG A 207 2.73 5.22 -30.81
C ARG A 207 3.68 5.05 -29.63
N HIS A 208 3.80 3.83 -29.11
CA HIS A 208 4.73 3.51 -28.02
C HIS A 208 6.16 3.83 -28.41
N ALA A 209 6.61 3.32 -29.57
CA ALA A 209 7.94 3.62 -30.11
C ALA A 209 8.20 5.13 -30.27
N ARG A 210 7.22 5.89 -30.79
CA ARG A 210 7.35 7.35 -30.91
C ARG A 210 7.43 8.04 -29.55
N LYS A 211 6.63 7.64 -28.58
CA LYS A 211 6.60 8.24 -27.23
C LYS A 211 7.91 8.06 -26.47
N ILE A 212 8.57 6.90 -26.62
CA ILE A 212 9.87 6.66 -25.98
C ILE A 212 11.05 7.28 -26.76
N GLY A 213 10.80 7.88 -27.93
CA GLY A 213 11.85 8.46 -28.78
C GLY A 213 12.64 7.43 -29.58
N PHE A 214 12.03 6.30 -29.98
CA PHE A 214 12.66 5.32 -30.86
C PHE A 214 12.48 5.71 -32.33
N ASP A 215 13.59 5.86 -33.05
CA ASP A 215 13.64 6.45 -34.39
C ASP A 215 12.88 5.67 -35.48
N SER A 216 12.72 4.35 -35.33
CA SER A 216 12.08 3.50 -36.34
C SER A 216 10.86 2.72 -35.80
N PRO A 217 9.71 3.38 -35.57
CA PRO A 217 8.51 2.73 -35.02
C PRO A 217 8.04 1.48 -35.79
N ALA A 218 8.07 1.52 -37.12
CA ALA A 218 7.64 0.39 -37.95
C ALA A 218 8.53 -0.85 -37.76
N SER A 219 9.80 -0.69 -37.38
CA SER A 219 10.70 -1.82 -37.10
C SER A 219 10.29 -2.60 -35.85
N LEU A 220 9.68 -1.94 -34.86
CA LEU A 220 9.13 -2.59 -33.66
C LEU A 220 7.98 -3.54 -34.02
N VAL A 221 7.10 -3.10 -34.91
CA VAL A 221 5.98 -3.92 -35.42
C VAL A 221 6.51 -5.12 -36.19
N ARG A 222 7.56 -4.94 -37.01
CA ARG A 222 8.22 -6.04 -37.74
C ARG A 222 8.83 -7.05 -36.77
N ALA A 223 9.52 -6.58 -35.72
CA ALA A 223 10.11 -7.43 -34.70
C ALA A 223 9.06 -8.23 -33.92
N TRP A 224 7.93 -7.61 -33.58
CA TRP A 224 6.79 -8.28 -32.96
C TRP A 224 6.21 -9.39 -33.84
N ARG A 225 5.95 -9.09 -35.12
CA ARG A 225 5.49 -10.10 -36.09
C ARG A 225 6.50 -11.22 -36.32
N ALA A 226 7.80 -10.91 -36.24
CA ALA A 226 8.90 -11.86 -36.35
C ALA A 226 9.14 -12.70 -35.08
N LYS A 227 8.35 -12.50 -34.00
CA LYS A 227 8.47 -13.20 -32.71
C LYS A 227 9.78 -12.94 -31.98
N PHE A 228 10.40 -11.78 -32.20
CA PHE A 228 11.65 -11.40 -31.55
C PHE A 228 11.45 -10.73 -30.19
N CYS A 229 10.21 -10.47 -29.78
CA CYS A 229 9.94 -9.77 -28.53
C CYS A 229 9.12 -10.58 -27.53
N ILE A 230 9.14 -10.12 -26.28
CA ILE A 230 8.24 -10.49 -25.19
C ILE A 230 7.42 -9.24 -24.84
N LEU A 231 6.10 -9.35 -24.72
CA LEU A 231 5.24 -8.20 -24.43
C LEU A 231 4.94 -8.06 -22.93
N LEU A 232 5.21 -6.89 -22.36
CA LEU A 232 4.82 -6.49 -21.01
C LEU A 232 3.82 -5.34 -21.13
N LEU A 233 2.54 -5.58 -20.81
CA LEU A 233 1.47 -4.60 -20.92
C LEU A 233 1.04 -4.15 -19.51
N ASP A 234 1.32 -2.91 -19.14
CA ASP A 234 1.12 -2.41 -17.77
C ASP A 234 -0.01 -1.38 -17.66
N GLY A 235 -0.94 -1.59 -16.73
CA GLY A 235 -2.00 -0.66 -16.36
C GLY A 235 -3.27 -0.77 -17.21
N PHE A 236 -3.78 -1.99 -17.43
CA PHE A 236 -5.02 -2.15 -18.23
C PHE A 236 -6.23 -1.45 -17.59
N ASP A 237 -6.28 -1.35 -16.26
CA ASP A 237 -7.35 -0.66 -15.55
C ASP A 237 -7.39 0.84 -15.81
N GLU A 238 -6.31 1.43 -16.36
CA GLU A 238 -6.22 2.85 -16.68
C GLU A 238 -6.78 3.20 -18.08
N LEU A 239 -7.18 2.19 -18.88
CA LEU A 239 -7.74 2.38 -20.22
C LEU A 239 -9.24 2.66 -20.25
N THR A 240 -9.95 2.51 -19.12
CA THR A 240 -11.40 2.77 -19.07
C THR A 240 -11.70 4.26 -19.09
N ALA A 241 -12.13 4.78 -20.24
CA ALA A 241 -12.68 6.12 -20.37
C ALA A 241 -14.22 6.12 -20.29
N LEU A 242 -14.76 7.05 -19.48
CA LEU A 242 -16.05 7.78 -19.57
C LEU A 242 -17.27 7.01 -20.12
N GLY A 243 -18.23 6.67 -19.24
CA GLY A 243 -19.55 6.12 -19.62
C GLY A 243 -19.98 4.83 -18.90
N VAL A 244 -19.12 4.27 -18.05
CA VAL A 244 -19.39 3.10 -17.17
C VAL A 244 -20.49 3.41 -16.13
N GLN A 245 -20.76 4.69 -15.90
CA GLN A 245 -21.32 5.23 -14.65
C GLN A 245 -22.84 5.07 -14.45
N ARG A 246 -23.57 4.46 -15.40
CA ARG A 246 -25.04 4.22 -15.33
C ARG A 246 -25.45 2.83 -15.84
N ALA A 247 -24.51 1.89 -15.91
CA ALA A 247 -24.69 0.63 -16.60
C ALA A 247 -24.94 -0.51 -15.60
N THR A 248 -26.05 -1.24 -15.75
CA THR A 248 -26.30 -2.52 -15.05
C THR A 248 -25.16 -3.51 -15.33
N PHE A 249 -24.88 -4.47 -14.44
CA PHE A 249 -23.76 -5.43 -14.50
C PHE A 249 -23.44 -6.01 -15.90
N GLY A 250 -24.43 -6.46 -16.67
CA GLY A 250 -24.20 -6.98 -18.04
C GLY A 250 -23.66 -5.93 -19.03
N ARG A 251 -23.97 -4.66 -18.80
CA ARG A 251 -23.49 -3.50 -19.57
C ARG A 251 -22.07 -3.10 -19.13
N LEU A 252 -21.70 -3.28 -17.85
CA LEU A 252 -20.32 -3.03 -17.35
C LEU A 252 -19.29 -3.96 -17.99
N ARG A 253 -19.57 -5.27 -18.03
CA ARG A 253 -18.71 -6.25 -18.72
C ARG A 253 -18.51 -5.87 -20.18
N THR A 254 -19.57 -5.44 -20.85
CA THR A 254 -19.52 -4.98 -22.25
C THR A 254 -18.68 -3.70 -22.41
N ILE A 255 -18.75 -2.77 -21.47
CA ILE A 255 -17.97 -1.52 -21.49
C ILE A 255 -16.49 -1.79 -21.22
N ARG A 256 -16.15 -2.60 -20.20
CA ARG A 256 -14.76 -3.06 -19.95
C ARG A 256 -14.20 -3.76 -21.19
N LYS A 257 -15.01 -4.63 -21.80
CA LYS A 257 -14.65 -5.32 -23.05
C LYS A 257 -14.35 -4.34 -24.18
N ARG A 258 -15.10 -3.26 -24.34
CA ARG A 258 -14.83 -2.22 -25.36
C ARG A 258 -13.61 -1.37 -25.02
N ALA A 259 -13.46 -0.96 -23.76
CA ALA A 259 -12.33 -0.14 -23.32
C ALA A 259 -10.98 -0.85 -23.51
N LEU A 260 -10.97 -2.17 -23.34
CA LEU A 260 -9.79 -3.02 -23.48
C LEU A 260 -9.62 -3.62 -24.88
N GLU A 261 -10.29 -3.08 -25.91
CA GLU A 261 -10.18 -3.59 -27.29
C GLU A 261 -8.74 -3.56 -27.80
N ALA A 262 -7.98 -2.47 -27.58
CA ALA A 262 -6.57 -2.40 -27.97
C ALA A 262 -5.72 -3.50 -27.32
N VAL A 263 -5.87 -3.71 -26.01
CA VAL A 263 -5.14 -4.78 -25.30
C VAL A 263 -5.51 -6.13 -25.87
N ARG A 264 -6.81 -6.38 -26.07
CA ARG A 264 -7.31 -7.61 -26.65
C ARG A 264 -6.78 -7.87 -28.05
N GLN A 265 -6.77 -6.85 -28.93
CA GLN A 265 -6.25 -7.00 -30.28
C GLN A 265 -4.75 -7.32 -30.25
N ILE A 266 -3.96 -6.58 -29.48
CA ILE A 266 -2.52 -6.87 -29.33
C ILE A 266 -2.29 -8.31 -28.88
N VAL A 267 -3.00 -8.77 -27.85
CA VAL A 267 -2.83 -10.12 -27.29
C VAL A 267 -3.29 -11.21 -28.27
N ARG A 268 -4.36 -10.97 -29.04
CA ARG A 268 -4.88 -11.92 -30.06
C ARG A 268 -4.02 -11.98 -31.31
N GLU A 269 -3.55 -10.84 -31.79
CA GLU A 269 -2.68 -10.74 -32.96
C GLU A 269 -1.23 -11.14 -32.67
N THR A 270 -0.86 -11.19 -31.40
CA THR A 270 0.48 -11.64 -30.99
C THR A 270 0.69 -13.09 -31.44
N PRO A 271 1.74 -13.36 -32.24
CA PRO A 271 1.97 -14.70 -32.77
C PRO A 271 2.14 -15.76 -31.67
N PRO A 272 1.76 -17.03 -31.93
CA PRO A 272 1.93 -18.11 -30.95
C PRO A 272 3.41 -18.33 -30.64
N GLY A 273 3.72 -18.55 -29.36
CA GLY A 273 5.08 -18.71 -28.82
C GLY A 273 5.72 -17.41 -28.31
N VAL A 274 5.08 -16.26 -28.50
CA VAL A 274 5.50 -14.99 -27.88
C VAL A 274 4.93 -14.90 -26.47
N GLY A 275 5.79 -14.64 -25.48
CA GLY A 275 5.38 -14.47 -24.09
C GLY A 275 4.68 -13.13 -23.88
N VAL A 276 3.58 -13.15 -23.11
CA VAL A 276 2.80 -11.95 -22.81
C VAL A 276 2.45 -11.93 -21.33
N ILE A 277 2.72 -10.80 -20.67
CA ILE A 277 2.18 -10.50 -19.34
C ILE A 277 1.35 -9.23 -19.39
N VAL A 278 0.18 -9.28 -18.76
CA VAL A 278 -0.74 -8.15 -18.67
C VAL A 278 -0.98 -7.83 -17.21
N ALA A 279 -0.76 -6.59 -16.79
CA ALA A 279 -0.86 -6.18 -15.39
C ALA A 279 -1.88 -5.07 -15.16
N GLY A 280 -2.55 -5.13 -14.01
CA GLY A 280 -3.56 -4.16 -13.61
C GLY A 280 -4.14 -4.45 -12.22
N ARG A 281 -5.22 -3.77 -11.85
CA ARG A 281 -5.83 -3.88 -10.51
C ARG A 281 -6.46 -5.25 -10.24
N ASP A 282 -6.36 -5.68 -8.99
CA ASP A 282 -7.25 -6.71 -8.45
C ASP A 282 -8.71 -6.28 -8.55
N HIS A 283 -9.60 -7.27 -8.71
CA HIS A 283 -11.05 -7.10 -8.79
C HIS A 283 -11.55 -6.19 -9.92
N PHE A 284 -10.71 -5.86 -10.91
CA PHE A 284 -11.17 -5.17 -12.12
C PHE A 284 -12.13 -6.03 -12.95
N PHE A 285 -11.92 -7.34 -12.96
CA PHE A 285 -12.82 -8.34 -13.53
C PHE A 285 -13.58 -9.04 -12.41
N ALA A 286 -14.82 -9.46 -12.69
CA ALA A 286 -15.65 -10.23 -11.76
C ALA A 286 -15.06 -11.63 -11.53
N ASP A 287 -14.56 -12.27 -12.58
CA ASP A 287 -13.96 -13.59 -12.54
C ASP A 287 -12.82 -13.74 -13.56
N GLU A 288 -12.07 -14.83 -13.46
CA GLU A 288 -10.96 -15.13 -14.38
C GLU A 288 -11.45 -15.31 -15.83
N ALA A 289 -12.65 -15.85 -16.04
CA ALA A 289 -13.21 -16.03 -17.38
C ALA A 289 -13.53 -14.69 -18.07
N GLU A 290 -14.01 -13.68 -17.34
CA GLU A 290 -14.17 -12.31 -17.82
C GLU A 290 -12.81 -11.70 -18.16
N ALA A 291 -11.80 -11.89 -17.30
CA ALA A 291 -10.45 -11.39 -17.53
C ALA A 291 -9.86 -11.96 -18.82
N GLU A 292 -9.93 -13.27 -19.00
CA GLU A 292 -9.39 -13.97 -20.18
C GLU A 292 -10.08 -13.56 -21.48
N ASP A 293 -11.42 -13.53 -21.50
CA ASP A 293 -12.20 -13.08 -22.67
C ASP A 293 -11.94 -11.61 -23.00
N THR A 294 -11.89 -10.76 -21.98
CA THR A 294 -11.72 -9.32 -22.15
C THR A 294 -10.33 -8.95 -22.64
N LEU A 295 -9.29 -9.57 -22.06
CA LEU A 295 -7.88 -9.35 -22.42
C LEU A 295 -7.46 -10.12 -23.69
N GLY A 296 -8.31 -11.01 -24.21
CA GLY A 296 -8.01 -11.81 -25.41
C GLY A 296 -7.05 -12.97 -25.17
N LEU A 297 -6.92 -13.41 -23.93
CA LEU A 297 -6.05 -14.51 -23.54
C LEU A 297 -6.71 -15.84 -23.91
N THR A 298 -5.92 -16.77 -24.44
CA THR A 298 -6.37 -18.11 -24.81
C THR A 298 -5.27 -19.12 -24.49
N GLY A 299 -5.65 -20.37 -24.20
CA GLY A 299 -4.72 -21.44 -23.84
C GLY A 299 -4.45 -21.52 -22.34
N ARG A 300 -3.27 -22.01 -21.96
CA ARG A 300 -2.86 -22.11 -20.54
C ARG A 300 -2.41 -20.75 -20.05
N ILE A 301 -3.13 -20.21 -19.07
CA ILE A 301 -2.92 -18.86 -18.52
C ILE A 301 -2.58 -18.98 -17.04
N THR A 302 -1.57 -18.22 -16.61
CA THR A 302 -1.16 -18.18 -15.21
C THR A 302 -1.59 -16.86 -14.59
N HIS A 303 -2.57 -16.90 -13.68
CA HIS A 303 -3.01 -15.76 -12.89
C HIS A 303 -2.12 -15.63 -11.64
N LEU A 304 -1.45 -14.50 -11.51
CA LEU A 304 -0.57 -14.12 -10.41
C LEU A 304 -1.16 -12.93 -9.67
N THR A 305 -1.08 -12.95 -8.35
CA THR A 305 -1.48 -11.82 -7.51
C THR A 305 -0.30 -11.37 -6.65
N THR A 306 -0.11 -10.07 -6.52
CA THR A 306 0.89 -9.50 -5.61
C THR A 306 0.44 -9.67 -4.16
N CYS A 307 1.26 -10.31 -3.34
CA CYS A 307 0.99 -10.43 -1.91
C CYS A 307 1.45 -9.18 -1.16
N GLU A 308 0.87 -8.95 0.02
CA GLU A 308 1.42 -8.00 0.98
C GLU A 308 2.82 -8.46 1.43
N PHE A 309 3.77 -7.52 1.57
CA PHE A 309 5.04 -7.83 2.23
C PHE A 309 4.81 -8.26 3.67
N THR A 310 5.65 -9.19 4.13
CA THR A 310 5.73 -9.53 5.55
C THR A 310 6.53 -8.47 6.33
N GLU A 311 6.39 -8.43 7.65
CA GLU A 311 7.19 -7.55 8.52
C GLU A 311 8.70 -7.72 8.28
N GLU A 312 9.16 -8.96 8.01
CA GLU A 312 10.57 -9.24 7.71
C GLU A 312 11.01 -8.62 6.39
N GLN A 313 10.15 -8.62 5.38
CA GLN A 313 10.43 -8.01 4.08
C GLN A 313 10.44 -6.48 4.16
N VAL A 314 9.58 -5.88 5.01
CA VAL A 314 9.63 -4.45 5.37
C VAL A 314 10.95 -4.10 6.04
N VAL A 315 11.41 -4.89 7.00
CA VAL A 315 12.72 -4.71 7.65
C VAL A 315 13.88 -4.85 6.66
N GLN A 316 13.84 -5.86 5.77
CA GLN A 316 14.86 -6.03 4.73
C GLN A 316 14.90 -4.86 3.76
N PHE A 317 13.75 -4.27 3.43
CA PHE A 317 13.67 -3.08 2.61
C PHE A 317 14.31 -1.87 3.29
N LEU A 318 13.97 -1.61 4.56
CA LEU A 318 14.55 -0.51 5.33
C LEU A 318 16.08 -0.63 5.47
N ARG A 319 16.63 -1.86 5.56
CA ARG A 319 18.09 -2.13 5.57
C ARG A 319 18.80 -1.93 4.23
N ARG A 320 18.06 -1.83 3.12
CA ARG A 320 18.66 -1.62 1.79
C ARG A 320 18.62 -0.16 1.36
N GLN A 321 17.99 0.70 2.14
CA GLN A 321 18.01 2.14 1.91
C GLN A 321 19.41 2.71 2.25
N PRO A 322 19.85 3.77 1.55
CA PRO A 322 21.18 4.36 1.76
C PRO A 322 21.42 4.83 3.21
N ASP A 323 20.35 5.20 3.93
CA ASP A 323 20.36 5.48 5.37
C ASP A 323 20.07 4.21 6.17
N ASN A 324 21.10 3.37 6.31
CA ASN A 324 21.07 2.00 6.81
C ASN A 324 20.78 1.84 8.34
N ASN A 325 20.11 2.81 8.97
CA ASN A 325 19.92 2.88 10.42
C ASN A 325 18.48 2.53 10.82
N LEU A 326 18.22 1.23 11.05
CA LEU A 326 16.92 0.75 11.52
C LEU A 326 16.45 1.39 12.84
N HIS A 327 17.40 1.79 13.70
CA HIS A 327 17.13 2.44 14.99
C HIS A 327 16.54 3.85 14.87
N ARG A 328 16.52 4.42 13.65
CA ARG A 328 15.98 5.75 13.39
C ARG A 328 14.49 5.74 13.04
N PHE A 329 13.90 4.58 12.73
CA PHE A 329 12.50 4.49 12.36
C PHE A 329 11.59 4.41 13.59
N PRO A 330 10.53 5.24 13.64
CA PRO A 330 9.61 5.23 14.77
C PRO A 330 8.85 3.90 14.86
N PRO A 331 8.52 3.42 16.08
CA PRO A 331 7.85 2.13 16.28
C PRO A 331 6.41 2.09 15.76
N TRP A 332 5.85 3.23 15.38
CA TRP A 332 4.52 3.36 14.79
C TRP A 332 4.51 3.32 13.26
N LEU A 333 5.69 3.25 12.61
CA LEU A 333 5.79 3.24 11.16
C LEU A 333 4.84 2.18 10.57
N PRO A 334 4.01 2.53 9.56
CA PRO A 334 3.04 1.60 9.02
C PRO A 334 3.72 0.29 8.60
N THR A 335 3.28 -0.85 9.12
CA THR A 335 3.80 -2.16 8.70
C THR A 335 3.28 -2.57 7.34
N LYS A 336 2.19 -1.92 6.89
CA LYS A 336 1.60 -2.18 5.60
C LYS A 336 2.56 -1.80 4.47
N PRO A 337 2.94 -2.75 3.60
CA PRO A 337 4.04 -2.57 2.66
C PRO A 337 3.83 -1.49 1.61
N LEU A 338 2.57 -1.24 1.29
CA LEU A 338 2.13 -0.20 0.39
C LEU A 338 2.55 1.18 0.90
N PHE A 339 2.42 1.40 2.21
CA PHE A 339 2.85 2.62 2.87
C PHE A 339 4.36 2.68 2.99
N VAL A 340 5.04 1.59 3.33
CA VAL A 340 6.51 1.57 3.43
C VAL A 340 7.16 1.81 2.07
N SER A 341 6.69 1.13 1.03
CA SER A 341 7.17 1.34 -0.35
C SER A 341 6.85 2.75 -0.84
N TYR A 342 5.67 3.29 -0.55
CA TYR A 342 5.33 4.70 -0.79
C TYR A 342 6.33 5.62 -0.09
N LEU A 343 6.56 5.41 1.21
CA LEU A 343 7.44 6.20 2.05
C LEU A 343 8.87 6.24 1.50
N ALA A 344 9.41 5.08 1.13
CA ALA A 344 10.74 4.97 0.56
C ALA A 344 10.81 5.62 -0.82
N SER A 345 9.83 5.30 -1.66
CA SER A 345 9.71 5.84 -3.01
C SER A 345 9.27 7.30 -3.03
N THR A 346 9.12 7.98 -1.89
CA THR A 346 8.81 9.41 -1.76
C THR A 346 9.92 10.20 -1.05
N GLY A 347 10.97 9.53 -0.56
CA GLY A 347 11.96 10.15 0.33
C GLY A 347 11.37 10.56 1.69
N LEU A 348 10.09 10.27 1.96
CA LEU A 348 9.43 10.61 3.22
C LEU A 348 9.94 9.74 4.38
N ILE A 349 10.58 8.60 4.10
CA ILE A 349 11.27 7.79 5.10
C ILE A 349 12.29 8.61 5.88
N SER A 350 13.15 9.39 5.20
CA SER A 350 14.17 10.20 5.87
C SER A 350 13.55 11.37 6.63
N ALA A 351 12.47 11.95 6.11
CA ALA A 351 11.70 12.99 6.79
C ALA A 351 11.06 12.45 8.10
N ILE A 352 10.54 11.22 8.09
CA ILE A 352 9.87 10.58 9.22
C ILE A 352 10.83 9.96 10.22
N ALA A 353 12.03 9.59 9.75
CA ALA A 353 13.14 9.18 10.62
C ALA A 353 13.64 10.32 11.53
N ASP A 354 13.20 11.56 11.32
CA ASP A 354 13.46 12.65 12.25
C ASP A 354 12.46 12.63 13.41
N GLY A 355 12.78 11.84 14.44
CA GLY A 355 11.92 11.62 15.61
C GLY A 355 11.55 12.89 16.39
N GLU A 356 12.27 14.00 16.19
CA GLU A 356 11.90 15.31 16.76
C GLU A 356 10.69 15.94 16.06
N LYS A 357 10.48 15.66 14.76
CA LYS A 357 9.39 16.24 13.97
C LYS A 357 8.06 15.50 14.15
N PHE A 358 8.11 14.20 14.47
CA PHE A 358 6.93 13.34 14.63
C PHE A 358 6.92 12.65 16.01
N PRO A 359 6.38 13.34 17.04
CA PRO A 359 6.49 12.90 18.43
C PRO A 359 5.64 11.67 18.80
N ASP A 360 4.72 11.24 17.93
CA ASP A 360 3.86 10.07 18.09
C ASP A 360 3.27 9.57 16.75
N ALA A 361 2.55 8.44 16.80
CA ALA A 361 1.90 7.80 15.65
C ALA A 361 0.87 8.71 14.98
N ALA A 362 0.09 9.45 15.78
CA ALA A 362 -0.93 10.35 15.29
C ALA A 362 -0.32 11.47 14.44
N ALA A 363 0.80 12.07 14.86
CA ALA A 363 1.51 13.10 14.10
C ALA A 363 2.08 12.56 12.79
N GLY A 364 2.65 11.35 12.87
CA GLY A 364 3.17 10.64 11.71
C GLY A 364 2.11 10.41 10.64
N TRP A 365 1.01 9.76 11.02
CA TRP A 365 -0.09 9.43 10.14
C TRP A 365 -0.82 10.66 9.58
N ASP A 366 -1.01 11.71 10.39
CA ASP A 366 -1.61 12.97 9.94
C ASP A 366 -0.82 13.59 8.79
N TYR A 367 0.52 13.62 8.92
CA TYR A 367 1.43 14.11 7.89
C TYR A 367 1.47 13.20 6.65
N LEU A 368 1.50 11.87 6.84
CA LEU A 368 1.49 10.91 5.73
C LEU A 368 0.28 11.07 4.84
N VAL A 369 -0.89 11.20 5.46
CA VAL A 369 -2.15 11.37 4.75
C VAL A 369 -2.15 12.67 3.94
N ASP A 370 -1.60 13.77 4.47
CA ASP A 370 -1.45 15.01 3.69
C ASP A 370 -0.57 14.79 2.46
N GLN A 371 0.59 14.14 2.61
CA GLN A 371 1.48 13.88 1.49
C GLN A 371 0.85 12.96 0.43
N ILE A 372 0.03 12.01 0.85
CA ILE A 372 -0.71 11.13 -0.05
C ILE A 372 -1.77 11.92 -0.82
N CYS A 373 -2.58 12.73 -0.14
CA CYS A 373 -3.62 13.55 -0.78
C CYS A 373 -3.01 14.57 -1.76
N ASP A 374 -1.92 15.24 -1.38
CA ASP A 374 -1.18 16.17 -2.24
C ASP A 374 -0.61 15.50 -3.48
N ARG A 375 -0.16 14.24 -3.36
CA ARG A 375 0.32 13.48 -4.52
C ARG A 375 -0.82 13.13 -5.46
N GLU A 376 -1.94 12.63 -4.94
CA GLU A 376 -3.10 12.27 -5.78
C GLU A 376 -3.64 13.49 -6.52
N ALA A 377 -3.69 14.65 -5.84
CA ALA A 377 -4.01 15.92 -6.47
C ALA A 377 -3.06 16.27 -7.63
N ARG A 378 -1.78 15.89 -7.58
CA ARG A 378 -0.82 16.16 -8.68
C ARG A 378 -1.01 15.27 -9.90
N ILE A 379 -1.54 14.07 -9.74
CA ILE A 379 -1.77 13.14 -10.86
C ILE A 379 -2.82 13.72 -11.81
N ASP A 380 -3.86 14.33 -11.26
CA ASP A 380 -4.97 14.95 -11.99
C ASP A 380 -5.23 16.40 -11.50
N SER A 381 -4.18 17.23 -11.54
CA SER A 381 -4.10 18.61 -10.98
C SER A 381 -5.08 19.66 -11.49
N ARG A 382 -6.04 19.26 -12.32
CA ARG A 382 -7.03 20.13 -12.94
C ARG A 382 -8.39 20.11 -12.24
N TYR A 383 -8.64 19.16 -11.33
CA TYR A 383 -9.99 18.93 -10.77
C TYR A 383 -10.10 19.11 -9.25
N LEU A 384 -9.19 18.53 -8.47
CA LEU A 384 -9.23 18.59 -7.01
C LEU A 384 -7.83 18.84 -6.44
N ASP A 385 -7.74 19.67 -5.41
CA ASP A 385 -6.52 19.86 -4.63
C ASP A 385 -6.45 18.88 -3.45
N GLY A 386 -5.26 18.74 -2.86
CA GLY A 386 -5.00 17.81 -1.75
C GLY A 386 -5.93 18.04 -0.56
N PRO A 387 -6.13 19.28 -0.09
CA PRO A 387 -7.06 19.58 1.00
C PRO A 387 -8.51 19.17 0.71
N THR A 388 -9.02 19.40 -0.51
CA THR A 388 -10.37 18.99 -0.87
C THR A 388 -10.51 17.47 -0.91
N ILE A 389 -9.53 16.75 -1.47
CA ILE A 389 -9.48 15.28 -1.45
C ILE A 389 -9.54 14.77 0.00
N ARG A 390 -8.73 15.36 0.88
CA ARG A 390 -8.68 14.99 2.30
C ARG A 390 -10.03 15.23 2.99
N LYS A 391 -10.71 16.33 2.66
CA LYS A 391 -12.04 16.64 3.23
C LYS A 391 -13.12 15.68 2.74
N ILE A 392 -13.11 15.30 1.46
CA ILE A 392 -14.01 14.25 0.91
C ILE A 392 -13.77 12.92 1.63
N LEU A 393 -12.51 12.54 1.84
CA LEU A 393 -12.15 11.32 2.58
C LEU A 393 -12.59 11.37 4.04
N GLY A 394 -12.54 12.54 4.69
CA GLY A 394 -13.08 12.77 6.02
C GLY A 394 -14.57 12.46 6.10
N ARG A 395 -15.37 13.02 5.18
CA ARG A 395 -16.81 12.74 5.10
C ARG A 395 -17.10 11.26 4.83
N LEU A 396 -16.35 10.64 3.93
CA LEU A 396 -16.46 9.20 3.67
C LEU A 396 -16.09 8.34 4.88
N ALA A 397 -15.14 8.76 5.71
CA ALA A 397 -14.78 8.06 6.94
C ALA A 397 -15.90 8.12 7.98
N THR A 398 -16.67 9.21 8.02
CA THR A 398 -17.90 9.31 8.83
C THR A 398 -18.98 8.37 8.29
N TYR A 399 -19.22 8.31 6.98
CA TYR A 399 -20.15 7.33 6.40
C TYR A 399 -19.75 5.88 6.66
N ALA A 400 -18.45 5.57 6.55
CA ALA A 400 -17.93 4.25 6.83
C ALA A 400 -18.15 3.83 8.29
N ARG A 401 -18.23 4.78 9.24
CA ARG A 401 -18.39 4.51 10.68
C ARG A 401 -19.76 3.92 11.04
N ALA A 402 -20.75 4.03 10.16
CA ALA A 402 -22.04 3.35 10.33
C ALA A 402 -21.96 1.82 10.17
N SER A 403 -20.87 1.29 9.62
CA SER A 403 -20.63 -0.15 9.49
C SER A 403 -20.04 -0.78 10.75
N ASP A 404 -20.17 -2.11 10.87
CA ASP A 404 -19.71 -2.88 12.05
C ASP A 404 -18.20 -2.73 12.32
N ASP A 405 -17.37 -2.67 11.28
CA ASP A 405 -15.92 -2.48 11.41
C ASP A 405 -15.47 -1.01 11.23
N GLY A 406 -16.40 -0.14 10.86
CA GLY A 406 -16.16 1.27 10.64
C GLY A 406 -15.32 1.61 9.40
N LEU A 407 -15.05 0.64 8.51
CA LEU A 407 -14.22 0.83 7.30
C LEU A 407 -15.06 0.87 6.01
N GLY A 408 -16.32 0.43 6.05
CA GLY A 408 -17.23 0.37 4.90
C GLY A 408 -18.26 -0.75 5.06
N PRO A 409 -19.18 -0.95 4.12
CA PRO A 409 -19.07 -0.58 2.71
C PRO A 409 -19.52 0.84 2.37
N LEU A 410 -18.82 1.44 1.42
CA LEU A 410 -19.10 2.75 0.83
C LEU A 410 -19.64 2.56 -0.58
N ARG A 411 -20.94 2.79 -0.77
CA ARG A 411 -21.60 2.69 -2.07
C ARG A 411 -21.30 3.90 -2.95
N PRO A 412 -21.49 3.79 -4.28
CA PRO A 412 -21.33 4.92 -5.20
C PRO A 412 -22.10 6.18 -4.79
N GLU A 413 -23.27 6.01 -4.18
CA GLU A 413 -24.10 7.10 -3.63
C GLU A 413 -23.38 7.86 -2.52
N HIS A 414 -22.68 7.17 -1.61
CA HIS A 414 -21.89 7.81 -0.54
C HIS A 414 -20.75 8.65 -1.12
N LEU A 415 -20.10 8.17 -2.19
CA LEU A 415 -19.03 8.92 -2.88
C LEU A 415 -19.56 10.20 -3.53
N LYS A 416 -20.71 10.12 -4.20
CA LYS A 416 -21.35 11.29 -4.83
C LYS A 416 -21.82 12.29 -3.79
N ARG A 417 -22.44 11.81 -2.71
CA ARG A 417 -22.93 12.64 -1.60
C ARG A 417 -21.79 13.37 -0.91
N ALA A 418 -20.73 12.65 -0.53
CA ALA A 418 -19.54 13.25 0.08
C ALA A 418 -18.90 14.31 -0.83
N TYR A 419 -18.83 14.07 -2.14
CA TYR A 419 -18.34 15.06 -3.10
C TYR A 419 -19.24 16.30 -3.15
N TYR A 420 -20.55 16.10 -3.27
CA TYR A 420 -21.53 17.20 -3.33
C TYR A 420 -21.49 18.06 -2.06
N GLU A 421 -21.40 17.46 -0.88
CA GLU A 421 -21.31 18.18 0.38
C GLU A 421 -20.05 19.04 0.51
N VAL A 422 -18.94 18.57 -0.03
CA VAL A 422 -17.64 19.25 0.08
C VAL A 422 -17.46 20.29 -1.04
N CYS A 423 -17.86 19.97 -2.26
CA CYS A 423 -17.64 20.81 -3.44
C CYS A 423 -18.84 21.70 -3.78
N GLY A 424 -20.06 21.36 -3.34
CA GLY A 424 -21.30 22.11 -3.58
C GLY A 424 -21.97 21.85 -4.93
N PHE A 425 -21.48 20.89 -5.72
CA PHE A 425 -22.04 20.49 -7.01
C PHE A 425 -21.83 18.99 -7.26
N GLU A 426 -22.63 18.40 -8.15
CA GLU A 426 -22.49 16.97 -8.46
C GLU A 426 -21.18 16.67 -9.19
N PRO A 427 -20.53 15.53 -8.90
CA PRO A 427 -19.32 15.14 -9.61
C PRO A 427 -19.64 14.89 -11.08
N ASP A 428 -18.92 15.56 -11.97
CA ASP A 428 -18.90 15.21 -13.38
C ASP A 428 -18.11 13.92 -13.63
N ASP A 429 -18.02 13.49 -14.89
CA ASP A 429 -17.44 12.19 -15.20
C ASP A 429 -15.94 12.09 -14.84
N GLN A 430 -15.20 13.21 -14.84
CA GLN A 430 -13.79 13.27 -14.48
C GLN A 430 -13.61 13.26 -12.96
N ALA A 431 -14.40 14.06 -12.24
CA ALA A 431 -14.44 14.03 -10.78
C ALA A 431 -14.80 12.62 -10.27
N TRP A 432 -15.73 11.94 -10.93
CA TRP A 432 -16.11 10.56 -10.60
C TRP A 432 -14.93 9.56 -10.75
N LEU A 433 -14.12 9.70 -11.79
CA LEU A 433 -12.92 8.86 -11.96
C LEU A 433 -11.92 9.05 -10.81
N ILE A 434 -11.78 10.27 -10.31
CA ILE A 434 -10.93 10.57 -9.16
C ILE A 434 -11.52 9.97 -7.88
N LEU A 435 -12.83 10.11 -7.67
CA LEU A 435 -13.54 9.50 -6.54
C LEU A 435 -13.33 7.97 -6.50
N GLN A 436 -13.28 7.33 -7.66
CA GLN A 436 -12.99 5.90 -7.80
C GLN A 436 -11.50 5.52 -7.57
N ARG A 437 -10.62 6.50 -7.39
CA ARG A 437 -9.19 6.31 -7.19
C ARG A 437 -8.68 6.95 -5.90
N LEU A 438 -9.59 7.44 -5.04
CA LEU A 438 -9.23 8.09 -3.79
C LEU A 438 -8.29 7.20 -2.96
N PRO A 439 -7.28 7.82 -2.33
CA PRO A 439 -6.27 7.08 -1.58
C PRO A 439 -6.90 6.34 -0.41
N GLY A 440 -6.40 5.14 -0.15
CA GLY A 440 -6.88 4.31 0.95
C GLY A 440 -8.21 3.59 0.69
N LEU A 441 -8.90 3.83 -0.43
CA LEU A 441 -10.12 3.09 -0.79
C LEU A 441 -9.82 1.92 -1.73
N VAL A 442 -10.29 0.74 -1.35
CA VAL A 442 -10.27 -0.48 -2.17
C VAL A 442 -11.69 -0.89 -2.53
N ILE A 443 -11.85 -1.62 -3.64
CA ILE A 443 -13.13 -2.21 -4.01
C ILE A 443 -13.43 -3.34 -3.01
N TYR A 444 -14.64 -3.36 -2.47
CA TYR A 444 -15.11 -4.37 -1.52
C TYR A 444 -15.99 -5.39 -2.23
N GLU A 445 -17.11 -4.95 -2.80
CA GLU A 445 -18.00 -5.81 -3.60
C GLU A 445 -18.11 -5.28 -5.02
N VAL A 446 -17.71 -6.11 -5.99
CA VAL A 446 -17.70 -5.76 -7.42
C VAL A 446 -19.13 -5.61 -7.96
N GLU A 447 -20.09 -6.35 -7.41
CA GLU A 447 -21.50 -6.31 -7.85
C GLU A 447 -22.18 -4.99 -7.49
N GLU A 448 -21.92 -4.46 -6.29
CA GLU A 448 -22.48 -3.19 -5.80
C GLU A 448 -21.59 -1.97 -6.14
N ASP A 449 -20.43 -2.18 -6.78
CA ASP A 449 -19.36 -1.17 -6.94
C ASP A 449 -19.02 -0.48 -5.59
N SER A 450 -19.08 -1.26 -4.50
CA SER A 450 -18.88 -0.76 -3.14
C SER A 450 -17.39 -0.74 -2.80
N ARG A 451 -17.01 0.17 -1.90
CA ARG A 451 -15.63 0.41 -1.50
C ARG A 451 -15.45 0.29 0.00
N LYS A 452 -14.23 0.09 0.43
CA LYS A 452 -13.87 0.01 1.84
C LYS A 452 -12.49 0.63 2.04
N PHE A 453 -12.28 1.21 3.21
CA PHE A 453 -10.95 1.66 3.57
C PHE A 453 -10.01 0.49 3.81
N ILE A 454 -8.77 0.63 3.34
CA ILE A 454 -7.73 -0.39 3.45
C ILE A 454 -7.16 -0.48 4.87
N ASP A 455 -7.18 0.60 5.65
CA ASP A 455 -6.47 0.70 6.91
C ASP A 455 -7.20 1.55 7.96
N GLY A 456 -7.32 1.00 9.18
CA GLY A 456 -8.01 1.67 10.28
C GLY A 456 -7.26 2.86 10.88
N GLU A 457 -5.92 2.84 10.89
CA GLU A 457 -5.12 3.97 11.39
C GLU A 457 -5.21 5.15 10.42
N MET A 458 -5.16 4.88 9.12
CA MET A 458 -5.42 5.89 8.09
C MET A 458 -6.85 6.45 8.21
N VAL A 459 -7.85 5.60 8.41
CA VAL A 459 -9.24 6.06 8.62
C VAL A 459 -9.39 6.92 9.85
N ALA A 460 -8.68 6.62 10.94
CA ALA A 460 -8.72 7.45 12.14
C ALA A 460 -8.24 8.89 11.85
N VAL A 461 -7.25 9.07 10.97
CA VAL A 461 -6.83 10.39 10.50
C VAL A 461 -7.97 11.10 9.78
N TYR A 462 -8.66 10.42 8.86
CA TYR A 462 -9.78 11.00 8.12
C TYR A 462 -10.96 11.34 9.03
N ARG A 463 -11.32 10.46 9.97
CA ARG A 463 -12.42 10.69 10.93
C ARG A 463 -12.21 11.97 11.73
N SER A 464 -10.96 12.30 12.09
CA SER A 464 -10.66 13.51 12.86
C SER A 464 -11.11 14.81 12.16
N SER A 465 -11.18 14.83 10.82
CA SER A 465 -11.50 16.02 10.04
C SER A 465 -12.90 16.57 10.32
N ASP A 466 -13.94 15.72 10.33
CA ASP A 466 -15.32 16.18 10.58
C ASP A 466 -15.54 16.69 12.00
N LEU A 467 -14.85 16.08 12.98
CA LEU A 467 -14.88 16.56 14.37
C LEU A 467 -14.21 17.93 14.50
N VAL A 468 -13.06 18.13 13.84
CA VAL A 468 -12.36 19.42 13.82
C VAL A 468 -13.21 20.49 13.13
N ASP A 469 -13.76 20.20 11.96
CA ASP A 469 -14.64 21.11 11.22
C ASP A 469 -15.87 21.50 12.04
N PHE A 470 -16.49 20.54 12.75
CA PHE A 470 -17.62 20.82 13.65
C PHE A 470 -17.25 21.77 14.81
N VAL A 471 -16.06 21.63 15.41
CA VAL A 471 -15.62 22.52 16.50
C VAL A 471 -15.33 23.95 16.00
N HIS A 472 -14.96 24.11 14.72
CA HIS A 472 -14.74 25.41 14.09
C HIS A 472 -16.05 26.07 13.63
N ASP A 473 -16.97 25.33 13.02
CA ASP A 473 -18.27 25.82 12.53
C ASP A 473 -19.44 24.91 12.93
N PRO A 474 -19.87 24.95 14.21
CA PRO A 474 -20.94 24.08 14.68
C PRO A 474 -22.30 24.45 14.07
N MET A 475 -22.54 25.72 13.76
CA MET A 475 -23.82 26.16 13.20
C MET A 475 -23.96 25.77 11.73
N GLY A 476 -22.90 25.91 10.93
CA GLY A 476 -22.90 25.41 9.56
C GLY A 476 -23.04 23.89 9.50
N ALA A 477 -22.35 23.16 10.38
CA ALA A 477 -22.46 21.70 10.45
C ALA A 477 -23.87 21.24 10.85
N LEU A 478 -24.50 21.88 11.84
CA LEU A 478 -25.87 21.53 12.28
C LEU A 478 -26.96 21.96 11.30
N ALA A 479 -26.71 22.99 10.49
CA ALA A 479 -27.60 23.38 9.40
C ALA A 479 -27.55 22.40 8.22
N ASN A 480 -26.49 21.60 8.10
CA ASN A 480 -26.33 20.62 7.04
C ASN A 480 -27.05 19.30 7.40
N ALA A 481 -28.14 19.01 6.69
CA ALA A 481 -28.92 17.79 6.86
C ALA A 481 -28.10 16.52 6.56
N ASP A 482 -27.17 16.57 5.61
CA ASP A 482 -26.33 15.42 5.27
C ASP A 482 -25.30 15.12 6.37
N PHE A 483 -24.70 16.16 6.95
CA PHE A 483 -23.82 16.01 8.12
C PHE A 483 -24.55 15.35 9.28
N THR A 484 -25.73 15.86 9.62
CA THR A 484 -26.51 15.36 10.75
C THR A 484 -27.03 13.94 10.52
N ASP A 485 -27.45 13.62 9.28
CA ASP A 485 -27.81 12.26 8.88
C ASP A 485 -26.61 11.29 8.99
N ALA A 486 -25.44 11.67 8.50
CA ALA A 486 -24.22 10.86 8.58
C ALA A 486 -23.87 10.49 10.02
N PHE A 487 -23.85 11.47 10.93
CA PHE A 487 -23.58 11.24 12.34
C PHE A 487 -24.70 10.48 13.05
N SER A 488 -25.95 10.62 12.60
CA SER A 488 -27.08 9.89 13.19
C SER A 488 -27.03 8.38 12.99
N GLN A 489 -26.28 7.94 11.96
CA GLN A 489 -26.09 6.53 11.64
C GLN A 489 -24.86 5.93 12.35
N CYS A 490 -24.06 6.75 13.02
CA CYS A 490 -22.89 6.30 13.77
C CYS A 490 -23.31 5.73 15.13
N GLY A 491 -23.03 4.45 15.38
CA GLY A 491 -23.22 3.83 16.69
C GLY A 491 -21.96 3.81 17.55
N THR A 492 -20.77 3.93 16.94
CA THR A 492 -19.47 3.78 17.62
C THR A 492 -18.80 5.13 17.86
N SER A 493 -17.93 5.20 18.87
CA SER A 493 -17.06 6.36 19.08
C SER A 493 -15.98 6.49 18.00
N ILE A 494 -15.42 7.69 17.84
CA ILE A 494 -14.46 8.03 16.76
C ILE A 494 -13.12 7.28 16.85
N GLY A 495 -12.72 6.87 18.06
CA GLY A 495 -11.47 6.16 18.37
C GLY A 495 -10.32 7.06 18.87
N HIS A 496 -9.42 6.52 19.69
CA HIS A 496 -8.36 7.26 20.39
C HIS A 496 -7.37 7.96 19.44
N GLN A 497 -7.01 7.34 18.31
CA GLN A 497 -6.09 7.93 17.35
C GLN A 497 -6.69 9.18 16.69
N ALA A 498 -7.98 9.12 16.31
CA ALA A 498 -8.69 10.26 15.74
C ALA A 498 -8.82 11.39 16.76
N VAL A 499 -9.11 11.06 18.02
CA VAL A 499 -9.15 12.02 19.14
C VAL A 499 -7.79 12.70 19.34
N ALA A 500 -6.68 11.95 19.32
CA ALA A 500 -5.34 12.53 19.50
C ALA A 500 -4.99 13.52 18.38
N ILE A 501 -5.38 13.24 17.13
CA ILE A 501 -5.18 14.15 15.99
C ILE A 501 -6.05 15.40 16.14
N ALA A 502 -7.33 15.24 16.47
CA ALA A 502 -8.24 16.36 16.69
C ALA A 502 -7.79 17.24 17.86
N ALA A 503 -7.36 16.64 18.97
CA ALA A 503 -6.83 17.32 20.14
C ALA A 503 -5.63 18.20 19.78
N ARG A 504 -4.69 17.70 18.99
CA ARG A 504 -3.53 18.50 18.54
C ARG A 504 -3.95 19.71 17.72
N LYS A 505 -4.93 19.56 16.81
CA LYS A 505 -5.43 20.65 15.97
C LYS A 505 -6.21 21.70 16.76
N LEU A 506 -6.88 21.28 17.84
CA LEU A 506 -7.80 22.10 18.63
C LEU A 506 -7.26 22.53 20.00
N GLN A 507 -6.04 22.15 20.36
CA GLN A 507 -5.49 22.33 21.73
C GLN A 507 -5.53 23.79 22.24
N TYR A 508 -5.46 24.76 21.34
CA TYR A 508 -5.51 26.19 21.69
C TYR A 508 -6.89 26.83 21.46
N ASP A 509 -7.81 26.10 20.80
CA ASP A 509 -9.10 26.61 20.35
C ASP A 509 -10.27 26.09 21.20
N LEU A 510 -10.12 24.93 21.86
CA LEU A 510 -11.17 24.31 22.66
C LEU A 510 -10.95 24.55 24.15
N THR A 511 -11.91 25.22 24.77
CA THR A 511 -11.94 25.52 26.21
C THR A 511 -13.22 24.96 26.83
N THR A 512 -13.28 24.78 28.16
CA THR A 512 -14.47 24.28 28.86
C THR A 512 -15.76 25.05 28.53
N PRO A 513 -15.77 26.41 28.46
CA PRO A 513 -16.97 27.14 28.06
C PRO A 513 -17.40 26.87 26.60
N LYS A 514 -16.43 26.76 25.67
CA LYS A 514 -16.72 26.42 24.27
C LYS A 514 -17.27 25.00 24.16
N LEU A 515 -16.67 24.05 24.88
CA LEU A 515 -17.15 22.67 24.97
C LEU A 515 -18.59 22.60 25.50
N HIS A 516 -18.92 23.36 26.55
CA HIS A 516 -20.29 23.45 27.07
C HIS A 516 -21.28 23.96 26.01
N SER A 517 -20.89 25.00 25.27
CA SER A 517 -21.71 25.53 24.17
C SER A 517 -21.93 24.48 23.07
N LEU A 518 -20.87 23.77 22.66
CA LEU A 518 -20.94 22.71 21.65
C LEU A 518 -21.85 21.56 22.10
N LEU A 519 -21.65 21.03 23.31
CA LEU A 519 -22.48 19.95 23.86
C LEU A 519 -23.95 20.39 24.01
N SER A 520 -24.19 21.64 24.42
CA SER A 520 -25.55 22.21 24.49
C SER A 520 -26.21 22.32 23.12
N SER A 521 -25.44 22.70 22.08
CA SER A 521 -25.97 22.84 20.71
C SER A 521 -26.45 21.52 20.11
N VAL A 522 -25.88 20.40 20.54
CA VAL A 522 -26.26 19.06 20.08
C VAL A 522 -27.20 18.32 21.04
N ALA A 523 -27.47 18.87 22.23
CA ALA A 523 -28.22 18.21 23.31
C ALA A 523 -29.68 17.86 22.94
N ASN A 524 -30.30 18.61 22.04
CA ASN A 524 -31.68 18.38 21.60
C ASN A 524 -31.78 17.45 20.37
N SER A 525 -30.65 17.08 19.77
CA SER A 525 -30.61 16.24 18.57
C SER A 525 -30.39 14.79 18.96
N SER A 526 -31.46 13.98 18.99
CA SER A 526 -31.44 12.58 19.42
C SER A 526 -30.53 11.67 18.58
N GLY A 527 -30.21 12.06 17.34
CA GLY A 527 -29.30 11.31 16.48
C GLY A 527 -27.81 11.57 16.74
N LEU A 528 -27.43 12.65 17.42
CA LEU A 528 -26.01 13.08 17.47
C LEU A 528 -25.25 12.55 18.69
N ASN A 529 -25.69 11.42 19.26
CA ASN A 529 -25.07 10.86 20.47
C ASN A 529 -23.62 10.44 20.25
N ALA A 530 -23.30 9.91 19.08
CA ALA A 530 -21.93 9.53 18.74
C ALA A 530 -21.00 10.77 18.66
N LEU A 531 -21.50 11.90 18.13
CA LEU A 531 -20.77 13.17 18.14
C LEU A 531 -20.57 13.71 19.57
N ARG A 532 -21.55 13.56 20.47
CA ARG A 532 -21.39 13.90 21.90
C ARG A 532 -20.32 13.05 22.57
N ALA A 533 -20.29 11.75 22.27
CA ALA A 533 -19.25 10.85 22.75
C ALA A 533 -17.87 11.26 22.22
N ASP A 534 -17.77 11.66 20.95
CA ASP A 534 -16.52 12.13 20.36
C ASP A 534 -16.00 13.41 21.04
N LEU A 535 -16.89 14.36 21.33
CA LEU A 535 -16.58 15.58 22.09
C LEU A 535 -16.16 15.29 23.54
N LEU A 536 -16.78 14.30 24.19
CA LEU A 536 -16.37 13.85 25.52
C LEU A 536 -14.95 13.26 25.49
N LEU A 537 -14.66 12.36 24.56
CA LEU A 537 -13.34 11.74 24.46
C LEU A 537 -12.26 12.80 24.16
N LEU A 538 -12.59 13.78 23.33
CA LEU A 538 -11.74 14.95 23.07
C LEU A 538 -11.49 15.77 24.34
N ALA A 539 -12.52 16.01 25.15
CA ALA A 539 -12.40 16.70 26.43
C ALA A 539 -11.52 15.94 27.43
N ILE A 540 -11.70 14.61 27.54
CA ILE A 540 -10.87 13.74 28.39
C ILE A 540 -9.41 13.81 27.96
N HIS A 541 -9.14 13.78 26.65
CA HIS A 541 -7.78 13.85 26.12
C HIS A 541 -7.11 15.20 26.39
N LEU A 542 -7.86 16.30 26.23
CA LEU A 542 -7.40 17.67 26.49
C LEU A 542 -7.44 18.07 27.98
N LYS A 543 -7.85 17.17 28.87
CA LYS A 543 -8.00 17.42 30.32
C LYS A 543 -8.95 18.58 30.63
N LEU A 544 -10.05 18.68 29.88
CA LEU A 544 -11.11 19.67 30.09
C LEU A 544 -12.19 19.09 31.01
N GLU A 545 -12.62 19.89 31.98
CA GLU A 545 -13.70 19.53 32.91
C GLU A 545 -15.08 19.65 32.25
N ILE A 546 -15.99 18.76 32.64
CA ILE A 546 -17.42 18.71 32.27
C ILE A 546 -18.25 18.60 33.56
N PRO A 547 -18.37 19.69 34.34
CA PRO A 547 -19.18 19.70 35.56
C PRO A 547 -20.69 19.88 35.28
N PHE A 548 -21.07 20.10 34.02
CA PHE A 548 -22.44 20.38 33.61
C PHE A 548 -23.13 19.12 33.06
N PRO A 549 -24.47 19.01 33.20
CA PRO A 549 -25.22 17.83 32.77
C PRO A 549 -25.03 17.52 31.28
N THR A 550 -24.47 16.36 30.97
CA THR A 550 -24.26 15.88 29.60
C THR A 550 -24.69 14.42 29.48
N ALA A 551 -25.71 14.14 28.68
CA ALA A 551 -26.20 12.78 28.46
C ALA A 551 -25.65 12.21 27.13
N ILE A 552 -25.09 11.01 27.20
CA ILE A 552 -24.64 10.21 26.04
C ILE A 552 -25.41 8.90 26.07
N GLU A 553 -26.15 8.63 25.00
CA GLU A 553 -27.08 7.51 24.95
C GLU A 553 -26.78 6.57 23.78
N GLY A 554 -26.79 5.26 24.03
CA GLY A 554 -26.77 4.24 22.98
C GLY A 554 -25.48 4.16 22.14
N VAL A 555 -24.33 4.57 22.69
CA VAL A 555 -23.03 4.56 21.99
C VAL A 555 -22.18 3.36 22.40
N PHE A 556 -21.50 2.77 21.41
CA PHE A 556 -20.52 1.69 21.59
C PHE A 556 -19.09 2.26 21.70
N PHE A 557 -18.47 2.07 22.86
CA PHE A 557 -17.06 2.40 23.13
C PHE A 557 -16.20 1.13 22.95
N GLN A 558 -15.74 0.91 21.71
CA GLN A 558 -14.88 -0.20 21.31
C GLN A 558 -13.99 0.22 20.13
N PRO A 559 -12.73 -0.24 20.03
CA PRO A 559 -12.04 -1.15 20.96
C PRO A 559 -11.36 -0.43 22.15
N ASP A 560 -11.57 0.88 22.29
CA ASP A 560 -10.81 1.69 23.26
C ASP A 560 -11.31 1.49 24.71
N THR A 561 -10.35 1.34 25.62
CA THR A 561 -10.60 1.28 27.06
C THR A 561 -10.94 2.66 27.63
N LEU A 562 -12.04 2.76 28.38
CA LEU A 562 -12.32 3.96 29.18
C LEU A 562 -11.54 3.89 30.50
N GLU A 563 -10.53 4.73 30.64
CA GLU A 563 -9.72 4.83 31.86
C GLU A 563 -10.33 5.83 32.84
N ILE A 564 -10.63 5.37 34.06
CA ILE A 564 -11.16 6.18 35.17
C ILE A 564 -10.18 6.09 36.32
N ASP A 565 -9.19 6.98 36.32
CA ASP A 565 -8.14 7.05 37.33
C ASP A 565 -8.00 8.47 37.92
N GLU A 566 -6.90 8.73 38.62
CA GLU A 566 -6.60 10.05 39.20
C GLU A 566 -6.31 11.13 38.13
N ASP A 567 -5.93 10.73 36.91
CA ASP A 567 -5.60 11.65 35.81
C ASP A 567 -6.86 12.05 35.03
N LEU A 568 -8.04 11.52 35.35
CA LEU A 568 -9.32 11.87 34.70
C LEU A 568 -9.73 13.31 35.08
N PRO A 569 -10.06 14.19 34.10
CA PRO A 569 -10.63 15.50 34.43
C PRO A 569 -12.00 15.34 35.09
N ASP A 570 -12.46 16.36 35.81
CA ASP A 570 -13.78 16.30 36.43
C ASP A 570 -14.88 16.19 35.36
N ILE A 571 -15.46 15.01 35.20
CA ILE A 571 -16.55 14.73 34.25
C ILE A 571 -17.80 14.22 34.96
N HIS A 572 -18.01 14.61 36.22
CA HIS A 572 -19.13 14.14 37.03
C HIS A 572 -20.51 14.51 36.47
N GLY A 573 -20.58 15.55 35.63
CA GLY A 573 -21.79 15.97 34.94
C GLY A 573 -22.20 15.03 33.80
N VAL A 574 -21.34 14.10 33.39
CA VAL A 574 -21.59 13.15 32.32
C VAL A 574 -22.42 11.97 32.82
N THR A 575 -23.49 11.64 32.10
CA THR A 575 -24.31 10.45 32.30
C THR A 575 -24.34 9.62 31.01
N PHE A 576 -23.81 8.40 31.08
CA PHE A 576 -23.98 7.39 30.06
C PHE A 576 -25.28 6.63 30.26
N ILE A 577 -26.08 6.50 29.20
CA ILE A 577 -27.39 5.86 29.21
C ILE A 577 -27.40 4.76 28.14
N ASP A 578 -27.66 3.52 28.52
CA ASP A 578 -27.77 2.38 27.59
C ASP A 578 -26.57 2.24 26.63
N CYS A 579 -25.36 2.63 27.09
CA CYS A 579 -24.13 2.54 26.32
C CYS A 579 -23.45 1.17 26.51
N TYR A 580 -22.67 0.76 25.52
CA TYR A 580 -21.83 -0.43 25.58
C TYR A 580 -20.35 -0.05 25.72
N PHE A 581 -19.64 -0.72 26.62
CA PHE A 581 -18.20 -0.59 26.81
C PHE A 581 -17.52 -1.95 26.66
N GLU A 582 -16.55 -2.05 25.76
CA GLU A 582 -15.74 -3.27 25.67
C GLU A 582 -14.85 -3.44 26.92
N GLU A 583 -14.24 -2.35 27.38
CA GLU A 583 -13.37 -2.37 28.55
C GLU A 583 -13.45 -1.04 29.32
N ILE A 584 -13.64 -1.12 30.64
CA ILE A 584 -13.49 0.01 31.57
C ILE A 584 -12.40 -0.33 32.57
N GLN A 585 -11.45 0.58 32.75
CA GLN A 585 -10.40 0.45 33.76
C GLN A 585 -10.64 1.43 34.91
N LEU A 586 -10.90 0.89 36.10
CA LEU A 586 -11.10 1.67 37.32
C LEU A 586 -9.83 1.71 38.19
N GLY A 587 -9.28 2.90 38.37
CA GLY A 587 -8.23 3.21 39.33
C GLY A 587 -8.75 3.47 40.75
N GLU A 588 -7.89 4.06 41.58
CA GLU A 588 -8.24 4.65 42.88
C GLU A 588 -8.69 6.11 42.65
N SER A 589 -9.78 6.32 41.90
CA SER A 589 -10.33 7.66 41.67
C SER A 589 -11.46 7.98 42.67
N GLU A 590 -11.57 9.24 43.10
CA GLU A 590 -12.65 9.68 43.99
C GLU A 590 -14.01 9.65 43.24
N SER A 591 -15.07 9.10 43.85
CA SER A 591 -16.43 9.05 43.28
C SER A 591 -16.95 10.42 42.80
N LYS A 592 -16.36 11.53 43.26
CA LYS A 592 -16.77 12.90 42.95
C LYS A 592 -16.51 13.33 41.51
N VAL A 593 -15.46 12.84 40.85
CA VAL A 593 -15.08 13.23 39.47
C VAL A 593 -15.57 12.25 38.41
N MET A 594 -16.12 11.12 38.83
CA MET A 594 -16.52 10.00 37.98
C MET A 594 -17.87 10.27 37.29
N PRO A 595 -18.05 9.86 36.02
CA PRO A 595 -19.34 9.91 35.34
C PRO A 595 -20.34 8.91 35.93
N THR A 596 -21.61 9.07 35.58
CA THR A 596 -22.68 8.14 35.97
C THR A 596 -23.01 7.21 34.81
N PHE A 597 -23.14 5.91 35.09
CA PHE A 597 -23.53 4.86 34.15
C PHE A 597 -24.96 4.40 34.51
N ARG A 598 -25.87 4.43 33.54
CA ARG A 598 -27.27 4.02 33.71
C ARG A 598 -27.68 3.04 32.61
N GLY A 599 -28.06 1.82 32.97
CA GLY A 599 -28.49 0.81 31.99
C GLY A 599 -27.39 0.36 31.02
N CYS A 600 -26.13 0.68 31.31
CA CYS A 600 -25.01 0.35 30.42
C CYS A 600 -24.63 -1.13 30.50
N VAL A 601 -23.93 -1.62 29.48
CA VAL A 601 -23.32 -2.95 29.45
C VAL A 601 -21.80 -2.80 29.38
N VAL A 602 -21.08 -3.47 30.28
CA VAL A 602 -19.62 -3.46 30.34
C VAL A 602 -19.11 -4.89 30.17
N GLN A 603 -18.42 -5.15 29.05
CA GLN A 603 -17.94 -6.49 28.73
C GLN A 603 -16.79 -6.90 29.67
N ARG A 604 -15.81 -6.02 29.91
CA ARG A 604 -14.70 -6.26 30.84
C ARG A 604 -14.49 -5.04 31.76
N LEU A 605 -14.50 -5.27 33.07
CA LEU A 605 -14.16 -4.26 34.06
C LEU A 605 -12.85 -4.64 34.75
N LEU A 606 -11.83 -3.79 34.58
CA LEU A 606 -10.51 -3.94 35.18
C LEU A 606 -10.40 -3.15 36.48
N GLY A 607 -9.77 -3.72 37.51
CA GLY A 607 -9.40 -3.01 38.74
C GLY A 607 -10.39 -3.15 39.91
N ARG A 608 -11.45 -3.96 39.77
CA ARG A 608 -12.32 -4.41 40.87
C ARG A 608 -12.54 -5.92 40.80
N GLN A 609 -12.78 -6.54 41.95
CA GLN A 609 -12.96 -8.00 42.05
C GLN A 609 -14.42 -8.45 41.90
N SER A 610 -15.36 -7.58 42.26
CA SER A 610 -16.80 -7.83 42.20
C SER A 610 -17.57 -6.50 42.12
N ALA A 611 -18.88 -6.60 41.86
CA ALA A 611 -19.79 -5.46 41.82
C ALA A 611 -19.90 -4.72 43.17
N ASP A 612 -19.65 -5.40 44.30
CA ASP A 612 -19.68 -4.78 45.64
C ASP A 612 -18.62 -3.68 45.82
N GLY A 613 -17.57 -3.69 45.00
CA GLY A 613 -16.50 -2.68 45.00
C GLY A 613 -16.79 -1.44 44.16
N LEU A 614 -17.99 -1.33 43.58
CA LEU A 614 -18.39 -0.20 42.73
C LEU A 614 -19.26 0.79 43.50
N PRO A 615 -19.12 2.10 43.27
CA PRO A 615 -20.02 3.10 43.85
C PRO A 615 -21.45 2.92 43.28
N PRO A 616 -22.46 2.52 44.09
CA PRO A 616 -23.80 2.24 43.60
C PRO A 616 -24.50 3.49 43.05
N GLU A 617 -24.11 4.68 43.50
CA GLU A 617 -24.61 5.95 42.98
C GLU A 617 -24.10 6.28 41.57
N ARG A 618 -23.01 5.63 41.13
CA ARG A 618 -22.42 5.84 39.80
C ARG A 618 -22.75 4.72 38.82
N PHE A 619 -23.04 3.50 39.27
CA PHE A 619 -23.38 2.36 38.42
C PHE A 619 -24.82 1.91 38.68
N ILE A 620 -25.77 2.52 37.97
CA ILE A 620 -27.21 2.33 38.15
C ILE A 620 -27.72 1.35 37.10
N GLN A 621 -28.15 0.15 37.52
CA GLN A 621 -28.66 -0.88 36.61
C GLN A 621 -27.67 -1.24 35.47
N THR A 622 -26.37 -1.14 35.74
CA THR A 622 -25.31 -1.47 34.78
C THR A 622 -24.96 -2.96 34.86
N GLU A 623 -24.97 -3.65 33.73
CA GLU A 623 -24.55 -5.05 33.63
C GLU A 623 -23.03 -5.14 33.38
N ILE A 624 -22.33 -6.01 34.11
CA ILE A 624 -20.90 -6.21 33.98
C ILE A 624 -20.63 -7.71 33.76
N ASN A 625 -20.12 -8.06 32.59
CA ASN A 625 -19.99 -9.46 32.16
C ASN A 625 -18.79 -10.15 32.80
N ARG A 626 -17.65 -9.46 32.90
CA ARG A 626 -16.42 -10.01 33.46
C ARG A 626 -15.67 -8.99 34.30
N PHE A 627 -15.46 -9.34 35.57
CA PHE A 627 -14.48 -8.66 36.43
C PHE A 627 -13.12 -9.30 36.23
N GLU A 628 -12.13 -8.50 35.86
CA GLU A 628 -10.74 -8.94 35.85
C GLU A 628 -10.00 -8.18 36.94
N VAL A 629 -9.61 -8.95 37.95
CA VAL A 629 -8.55 -8.52 38.84
C VAL A 629 -7.29 -8.56 38.01
N VAL A 630 -6.91 -7.41 37.45
CA VAL A 630 -5.52 -7.21 37.08
C VAL A 630 -4.76 -7.46 38.38
N ALA A 631 -4.13 -8.63 38.53
CA ALA A 631 -3.14 -8.81 39.56
C ALA A 631 -2.19 -7.62 39.39
N THR A 632 -1.94 -6.89 40.48
CA THR A 632 -0.97 -5.78 40.58
C THR A 632 -1.48 -4.33 40.40
N THR A 633 -2.34 -3.80 41.27
CA THR A 633 -2.26 -2.34 41.56
C THR A 633 -0.89 -2.01 42.16
N ASN A 634 -0.37 -0.78 41.97
CA ASN A 634 0.89 -0.35 42.62
C ASN A 634 0.80 -0.51 44.15
N ALA A 635 -0.39 -0.42 44.74
CA ALA A 635 -0.65 -0.71 46.14
C ALA A 635 -0.49 -2.20 46.48
N SER A 636 -1.02 -3.11 45.65
CA SER A 636 -0.87 -4.57 45.86
C SER A 636 0.56 -5.08 45.62
N ILE A 637 1.32 -4.48 44.68
CA ILE A 637 2.76 -4.75 44.52
C ILE A 637 3.51 -4.33 45.79
N ARG A 638 3.17 -3.16 46.33
CA ARG A 638 3.79 -2.64 47.57
C ARG A 638 3.44 -3.46 48.81
N ALA A 639 2.20 -3.92 48.92
CA ALA A 639 1.71 -4.75 50.02
C ALA A 639 2.22 -6.21 49.98
N ALA A 640 2.81 -6.66 48.86
CA ALA A 640 3.39 -7.98 48.76
C ALA A 640 4.65 -8.12 49.65
N ALA A 641 4.53 -8.82 50.77
CA ALA A 641 5.62 -9.02 51.73
C ALA A 641 6.78 -9.88 51.19
N ALA A 642 6.54 -10.67 50.14
CA ALA A 642 7.52 -11.60 49.57
C ALA A 642 8.48 -10.98 48.53
N LEU A 643 8.27 -9.71 48.14
CA LEU A 643 9.08 -9.01 47.15
C LEU A 643 10.04 -8.02 47.82
N THR A 644 11.27 -7.97 47.32
CA THR A 644 12.27 -6.97 47.71
C THR A 644 11.90 -5.57 47.19
N PRO A 645 12.45 -4.49 47.78
CA PRO A 645 12.19 -3.12 47.31
C PRO A 645 12.48 -2.92 45.80
N GLY A 646 13.57 -3.49 45.29
CA GLY A 646 13.94 -3.42 43.87
C GLY A 646 12.95 -4.14 42.96
N GLU A 647 12.47 -5.32 43.35
CA GLU A 647 11.42 -6.04 42.59
C GLU A 647 10.10 -5.26 42.58
N LYS A 648 9.74 -4.61 43.69
CA LYS A 648 8.54 -3.76 43.77
C LYS A 648 8.63 -2.56 42.85
N VAL A 649 9.79 -1.88 42.83
CA VAL A 649 10.01 -0.74 41.93
C VAL A 649 10.02 -1.20 40.48
N LEU A 650 10.61 -2.35 40.16
CA LEU A 650 10.65 -2.90 38.79
C LEU A 650 9.24 -3.15 38.26
N LEU A 651 8.42 -3.89 39.01
CA LEU A 651 7.04 -4.20 38.60
C LEU A 651 6.20 -2.93 38.49
N THR A 652 6.43 -1.94 39.35
CA THR A 652 5.75 -0.63 39.30
C THR A 652 6.13 0.15 38.04
N VAL A 653 7.43 0.19 37.68
CA VAL A 653 7.92 0.86 36.47
C VAL A 653 7.43 0.14 35.20
N LEU A 654 7.49 -1.20 35.18
CA LEU A 654 6.96 -2.01 34.08
C LEU A 654 5.47 -1.79 33.88
N ARG A 655 4.67 -1.71 34.96
CA ARG A 655 3.25 -1.41 34.87
C ARG A 655 3.00 0.01 34.33
N LYS A 656 3.73 1.01 34.82
CA LYS A 656 3.63 2.41 34.35
C LYS A 656 3.89 2.55 32.86
N LEU A 657 4.83 1.76 32.34
CA LEU A 657 5.24 1.80 30.95
C LEU A 657 4.41 0.86 30.07
N PHE A 658 4.21 -0.40 30.43
CA PHE A 658 3.61 -1.40 29.55
C PHE A 658 2.10 -1.62 29.74
N VAL A 659 1.51 -1.09 30.81
CA VAL A 659 0.08 -1.29 31.11
C VAL A 659 -0.64 0.05 31.19
N GLN A 660 -0.07 1.03 31.90
CA GLN A 660 -0.72 2.32 32.13
C GLN A 660 -0.44 3.37 31.06
N SER A 661 0.59 3.21 30.22
CA SER A 661 0.83 4.14 29.10
C SER A 661 1.76 3.53 28.07
N LEU A 662 1.17 2.92 27.06
CA LEU A 662 1.89 2.41 25.90
C LEU A 662 2.48 3.50 25.00
N GLY A 663 2.12 4.77 25.25
CA GLY A 663 2.70 5.95 24.59
C GLY A 663 3.97 6.47 25.27
N GLY A 664 4.38 5.88 26.39
CA GLY A 664 5.54 6.29 27.17
C GLY A 664 5.21 7.18 28.37
N ARG A 665 6.18 7.36 29.27
CA ARG A 665 6.05 8.14 30.50
C ARG A 665 7.27 9.05 30.68
N THR A 666 7.05 10.28 31.14
CA THR A 666 8.15 11.17 31.51
C THR A 666 8.94 10.55 32.68
N GLU A 667 10.25 10.75 32.69
CA GLU A 667 11.12 10.23 33.72
C GLU A 667 10.66 10.63 35.14
N PRO A 668 10.29 11.89 35.43
CA PRO A 668 9.69 12.26 36.72
C PRO A 668 8.42 11.48 37.08
N ALA A 669 7.59 11.07 36.12
CA ALA A 669 6.39 10.29 36.38
C ALA A 669 6.70 8.86 36.87
N LEU A 670 7.88 8.33 36.54
CA LEU A 670 8.34 7.03 37.05
C LEU A 670 8.65 7.10 38.56
N TYR A 671 9.19 8.23 39.04
CA TYR A 671 9.46 8.47 40.46
C TYR A 671 8.23 8.81 41.31
N ARG A 672 7.12 9.23 40.69
CA ARG A 672 5.88 9.61 41.41
C ARG A 672 5.22 8.41 42.07
N GLY A 673 4.76 8.58 43.31
CA GLY A 673 4.09 7.51 44.08
C GLY A 673 5.02 6.46 44.69
N LEU A 674 6.34 6.62 44.60
CA LEU A 674 7.34 5.83 45.31
C LEU A 674 7.84 6.58 46.56
N ASP A 675 8.20 5.86 47.62
CA ASP A 675 8.78 6.49 48.82
C ASP A 675 10.26 6.94 48.60
N THR A 676 10.85 7.62 49.58
CA THR A 676 12.23 8.15 49.46
C THR A 676 13.27 7.05 49.28
N ALA A 677 13.06 5.86 49.85
CA ALA A 677 13.97 4.72 49.75
C ALA A 677 13.79 3.95 48.44
N GLU A 678 12.59 3.92 47.87
CA GLU A 678 12.25 3.26 46.60
C GLU A 678 12.74 4.06 45.39
N LYS A 679 12.71 5.40 45.48
CA LYS A 679 13.16 6.31 44.41
C LYS A 679 14.60 6.07 43.97
N GLN A 680 15.48 5.58 44.87
CA GLN A 680 16.87 5.32 44.53
C GLN A 680 17.05 4.17 43.52
N TYR A 681 16.06 3.27 43.41
CA TYR A 681 16.11 2.10 42.53
C TYR A 681 15.57 2.38 41.12
N VAL A 682 14.86 3.50 40.91
CA VAL A 682 14.23 3.82 39.62
C VAL A 682 15.27 4.00 38.51
N ALA A 683 16.33 4.79 38.73
CA ALA A 683 17.39 5.00 37.73
C ALA A 683 18.17 3.70 37.38
N PRO A 684 18.60 2.87 38.36
CA PRO A 684 19.16 1.55 38.09
C PRO A 684 18.22 0.63 37.30
N ILE A 685 16.93 0.60 37.64
CA ILE A 685 15.93 -0.23 36.97
C ILE A 685 15.72 0.21 35.52
N ILE A 686 15.66 1.51 35.27
CA ILE A 686 15.58 2.04 33.90
C ILE A 686 16.79 1.55 33.06
N LYS A 687 18.00 1.54 33.63
CA LYS A 687 19.18 1.02 32.94
C LYS A 687 19.07 -0.47 32.62
N ILE A 688 18.56 -1.28 33.55
CA ILE A 688 18.27 -2.71 33.31
C ILE A 688 17.27 -2.85 32.17
N LEU A 689 16.16 -2.09 32.20
CA LEU A 689 15.14 -2.14 31.16
C LEU A 689 15.68 -1.71 29.78
N GLN A 690 16.64 -0.78 29.73
CA GLN A 690 17.33 -0.42 28.49
C GLN A 690 18.25 -1.54 28.00
N GLN A 691 19.02 -2.18 28.90
CA GLN A 691 19.93 -3.28 28.56
C GLN A 691 19.19 -4.48 27.97
N HIS A 692 17.99 -4.76 28.47
CA HIS A 692 17.11 -5.83 27.97
C HIS A 692 16.23 -5.41 26.78
N GLU A 693 16.47 -4.23 26.19
CA GLU A 693 15.72 -3.67 25.07
C GLU A 693 14.19 -3.60 25.30
N LEU A 694 13.77 -3.34 26.54
CA LEU A 694 12.36 -3.23 26.93
C LEU A 694 11.87 -1.79 26.82
N VAL A 695 12.74 -0.80 27.00
CA VAL A 695 12.37 0.61 26.95
C VAL A 695 13.33 1.40 26.07
N THR A 696 12.79 2.38 25.36
CA THR A 696 13.56 3.32 24.52
C THR A 696 13.42 4.73 25.04
N LEU A 697 14.50 5.50 24.92
CA LEU A 697 14.54 6.90 25.34
C LEU A 697 14.08 7.81 24.21
N MET A 698 13.14 8.72 24.51
CA MET A 698 12.73 9.80 23.61
C MET A 698 12.87 11.13 24.34
N ASN A 699 13.71 12.03 23.80
CA ASN A 699 13.83 13.38 24.33
C ASN A 699 12.73 14.25 23.72
N ARG A 700 11.89 14.87 24.58
CA ARG A 700 11.06 16.02 24.20
C ARG A 700 11.69 17.27 24.81
N GLY A 701 11.55 18.43 24.18
CA GLY A 701 12.17 19.70 24.61
C GLY A 701 11.95 20.08 26.09
N ASP A 702 10.95 19.50 26.75
CA ASP A 702 10.62 19.71 28.17
C ASP A 702 10.92 18.51 29.10
N GLY A 703 11.65 17.48 28.64
CA GLY A 703 12.16 16.40 29.48
C GLY A 703 12.28 15.01 28.84
N THR A 704 12.90 14.10 29.58
CA THR A 704 13.16 12.71 29.22
C THR A 704 11.88 11.87 29.26
N VAL A 705 11.50 11.18 28.17
CA VAL A 705 10.34 10.27 28.10
C VAL A 705 10.79 8.85 27.78
N TRP A 706 10.37 7.89 28.59
CA TRP A 706 10.64 6.47 28.42
C TRP A 706 9.47 5.79 27.72
N ILE A 707 9.71 5.14 26.58
CA ILE A 707 8.69 4.47 25.77
C ILE A 707 8.87 2.95 25.87
N PRO A 708 7.80 2.17 26.12
CA PRO A 708 7.85 0.72 26.14
C PRO A 708 7.97 0.12 24.73
N VAL A 709 8.71 -0.98 24.60
CA VAL A 709 8.83 -1.74 23.36
C VAL A 709 7.65 -2.72 23.23
N ARG A 710 6.63 -2.35 22.44
CA ARG A 710 5.33 -3.05 22.34
C ARG A 710 5.42 -4.56 22.04
N ARG A 711 6.38 -4.99 21.23
CA ARG A 711 6.61 -6.44 20.93
C ARG A 711 6.94 -7.30 22.17
N LYS A 712 7.31 -6.67 23.29
CA LYS A 712 7.62 -7.36 24.56
C LYS A 712 6.45 -7.36 25.55
N LEU A 713 5.29 -6.81 25.16
CA LEU A 713 4.13 -6.63 26.01
C LEU A 713 3.57 -7.96 26.55
N ASP A 714 3.49 -9.01 25.74
CA ASP A 714 3.01 -10.32 26.20
C ASP A 714 3.93 -10.96 27.23
N TYR A 715 5.25 -10.76 27.08
CA TYR A 715 6.24 -11.20 28.06
C TYR A 715 6.07 -10.43 29.38
N ILE A 716 5.92 -9.10 29.31
CA ILE A 716 5.72 -8.27 30.51
C ILE A 716 4.37 -8.54 31.18
N ARG A 717 3.30 -8.80 30.43
CA ARG A 717 1.99 -9.20 30.99
C ARG A 717 2.09 -10.54 31.74
N LYS A 718 2.83 -11.52 31.19
CA LYS A 718 3.10 -12.80 31.89
C LYS A 718 3.92 -12.61 33.15
N LEU A 719 4.89 -11.69 33.13
CA LEU A 719 5.73 -11.36 34.28
C LEU A 719 4.93 -10.65 35.39
N LEU A 720 4.07 -9.69 35.03
CA LEU A 720 3.18 -8.98 35.96
C LEU A 720 2.10 -9.89 36.54
N ALA A 721 1.61 -10.86 35.77
CA ALA A 721 0.64 -11.85 36.24
C ALA A 721 1.26 -12.86 37.22
N ASN A 722 2.56 -13.18 37.08
CA ASN A 722 3.30 -14.11 37.93
C ASN A 722 4.57 -13.49 38.53
N PRO A 723 4.43 -12.56 39.50
CA PRO A 723 5.56 -11.85 40.12
C PRO A 723 6.47 -12.75 40.99
N SER A 724 6.06 -14.00 41.27
CA SER A 724 6.87 -15.01 41.98
C SER A 724 7.72 -15.89 41.06
N SER A 725 7.76 -15.59 39.76
CA SER A 725 8.53 -16.35 38.78
C SER A 725 10.04 -16.11 38.93
N SER A 726 10.86 -17.13 38.62
CA SER A 726 12.32 -17.04 38.61
C SER A 726 12.84 -16.38 37.32
N ASP A 727 12.26 -15.24 36.96
CA ASP A 727 12.62 -14.49 35.77
C ASP A 727 13.93 -13.71 35.98
N LEU A 728 14.72 -13.56 34.90
CA LEU A 728 16.02 -12.89 34.94
C LEU A 728 15.92 -11.41 35.37
N LEU A 729 14.88 -10.69 34.94
CA LEU A 729 14.66 -9.28 35.32
C LEU A 729 14.36 -9.14 36.81
N LEU A 730 13.54 -10.04 37.36
CA LEU A 730 13.25 -10.09 38.79
C LEU A 730 14.51 -10.44 39.58
N GLY A 731 15.35 -11.34 39.06
CA GLY A 731 16.65 -11.68 39.66
C GLY A 731 17.62 -10.50 39.71
N GLU A 732 17.74 -9.73 38.63
CA GLU A 732 18.59 -8.53 38.58
C GLU A 732 18.06 -7.41 39.48
N ALA A 733 16.73 -7.19 39.52
CA ALA A 733 16.12 -6.22 40.41
C ALA A 733 16.24 -6.61 41.89
N ARG A 734 16.20 -7.91 42.20
CA ARG A 734 16.48 -8.44 43.54
C ARG A 734 17.91 -8.16 43.97
N GLY A 735 18.87 -8.30 43.05
CA GLY A 735 20.30 -8.01 43.28
C GLY A 735 20.60 -6.53 43.59
N LEU A 736 19.72 -5.61 43.18
CA LEU A 736 19.86 -4.18 43.53
C LEU A 736 19.51 -3.88 44.99
N SER A 737 18.75 -4.76 45.65
CA SER A 737 18.27 -4.59 47.04
C SER A 737 18.92 -5.53 48.05
N ALA A 738 19.89 -6.34 47.59
CA ALA A 738 20.61 -7.33 48.37
C ALA A 738 21.89 -6.78 49.02
#